data_AF-M5EQZ2-F1
#
_entry.id   AF-M5EQZ2-F1
#
_cell.length_a   1.000
_cell.length_b   1.000
_cell.length_c   1.000
_cell.angle_alpha   90.00
_cell.angle_beta   90.00
_cell.angle_gamma   90.00
#
_symmetry.space_group_name_H-M   'P 1'
#
loop_
_entity.id
_entity.type
_entity.pdbx_description
1 polymer ?
#
loop_
_entity_poly.entity_id
_entity_poly.type
_entity_poly.pdbx_seq_one_letter_code
_entity_poly.pdbx_strand_id
1 'polypeptide(L)'
;MAADMMAQDDPLQAVVLCDVFTQRFAPLTLDRPRCLMPVCNVPLIEWTLESLAAAGVHEVFFLATWHVGQIRAYLEEHHPLLFRAPGARVPAAPATSLTRISLIAVPEARSVGDTMRELDAHQVIKSDFVLMHGDSLGTMDIGAVVRAHKERRQADRNAIMTICTMPAPQTSGARRPGDLSVFVLAPATSQLMHYAAIPAVPRVPLLPLPLELFEQARTELDVRNDLVDCGVDVCSIDVPPLFTENFDYQSLRREFVQGILTSDLLEAKIFVHVAPPANATSTSAGEPFSVVSRGVLGMPPQGAGYMLRVSDPARYDAASRDVLAGWTYPNTPRLGMPNGARYTSAPGLRFTGEQVAMASTAVLGRRSLLGLQARLDEGAQVHESVLGEGVHIGANSTIRGSYLWRSVVVGRGCTIEQCLLGEGVQILDHVHLQRGTVVGDGCVIGPDVQVPPYSRVSMHAFRTSEDDDEDEPSMDEVDADAALGRASRGYLWAPLGAAHAADDDDSDEEVDELEHAANARLFAMGADRSVVVWDDAASELSSIDADSDADALSDESLDESDESSPASPSGYGSMSLTLSGGQESQTYGEKIESEERLREFQHEAHASLERAFDEKHAPENAAIELKTLRMASNVPPGEVRKVVIAFVLHHCSVDQPRETAALLDHWGPLIREVAHDDQIEALAMMQSFCAVHVSHTKLFVPLLTKVYNDEMVSDEAILAWWRHPSSRQLVLASEAPAQAQQVVLELRKRAEPVVRHILEDSDEDEA
;
A
#
# COMPACT_ATOMS: atom_id res chain seq x y z
N MET A 1 -52.19 -18.73 18.55
CA MET A 1 -51.32 -17.85 19.36
C MET A 1 -49.89 -18.38 19.49
N ALA A 2 -49.33 -18.98 18.43
CA ALA A 2 -47.93 -19.44 18.39
C ALA A 2 -47.29 -19.25 17.00
N ALA A 3 -47.88 -18.39 16.16
CA ALA A 3 -47.42 -18.08 14.81
C ALA A 3 -47.20 -16.58 14.56
N ASP A 4 -47.41 -15.73 15.59
CA ASP A 4 -47.17 -14.28 15.56
C ASP A 4 -45.92 -13.88 16.38
N MET A 5 -45.02 -14.82 16.66
CA MET A 5 -43.79 -14.60 17.46
C MET A 5 -42.50 -14.97 16.70
N MET A 6 -42.52 -15.00 15.36
CA MET A 6 -41.32 -15.23 14.55
C MET A 6 -40.93 -13.94 13.81
N ALA A 7 -39.72 -13.46 14.14
CA ALA A 7 -38.93 -12.40 13.51
C ALA A 7 -39.54 -10.98 13.49
N GLN A 8 -39.30 -10.21 14.55
CA GLN A 8 -38.91 -8.81 14.32
C GLN A 8 -37.57 -8.88 13.59
N ASP A 9 -37.58 -8.86 12.25
CA ASP A 9 -36.35 -8.77 11.48
C ASP A 9 -35.61 -7.51 11.92
N ASP A 10 -34.38 -7.67 12.40
CA ASP A 10 -33.52 -6.54 12.73
C ASP A 10 -33.37 -5.63 11.49
N PRO A 11 -33.48 -4.30 11.66
CA PRO A 11 -33.42 -3.39 10.53
C PRO A 11 -32.08 -3.54 9.81
N LEU A 12 -32.10 -3.61 8.47
CA LEU A 12 -30.87 -3.66 7.70
C LEU A 12 -30.10 -2.35 7.89
N GLN A 13 -28.88 -2.45 8.42
CA GLN A 13 -27.98 -1.33 8.67
C GLN A 13 -26.95 -1.23 7.53
N ALA A 14 -26.52 -0.01 7.21
CA ALA A 14 -25.40 0.22 6.33
C ALA A 14 -24.41 1.22 6.96
N VAL A 15 -23.14 1.00 6.66
CA VAL A 15 -22.02 1.84 7.07
C VAL A 15 -21.41 2.42 5.81
N VAL A 16 -21.34 3.74 5.74
CA VAL A 16 -20.76 4.46 4.61
C VAL A 16 -19.47 5.16 5.04
N LEU A 17 -18.36 4.76 4.43
CA LEU A 17 -17.06 5.37 4.63
C LEU A 17 -16.99 6.65 3.75
N CYS A 18 -17.18 7.82 4.35
CA CYS A 18 -17.18 9.09 3.61
C CYS A 18 -15.80 9.49 3.13
N ASP A 19 -14.79 9.16 3.94
CA ASP A 19 -13.41 9.43 3.62
C ASP A 19 -12.70 8.17 3.14
N VAL A 20 -11.77 8.38 2.24
CA VAL A 20 -10.88 7.35 1.75
C VAL A 20 -9.54 8.03 1.75
N PHE A 21 -8.71 7.57 2.69
CA PHE A 21 -7.43 8.10 3.15
C PHE A 21 -6.34 8.17 2.06
N THR A 22 -6.70 8.63 0.86
CA THR A 22 -5.85 8.69 -0.32
C THR A 22 -5.93 10.08 -0.95
N GLN A 23 -4.78 10.65 -1.30
CA GLN A 23 -4.67 12.03 -1.80
C GLN A 23 -4.83 12.15 -3.33
N ARG A 24 -5.48 11.18 -3.98
CA ARG A 24 -5.52 11.06 -5.46
C ARG A 24 -6.24 12.22 -6.15
N PHE A 25 -7.22 12.82 -5.47
CA PHE A 25 -7.99 13.98 -5.95
C PHE A 25 -7.46 15.32 -5.45
N ALA A 26 -6.35 15.34 -4.69
CA ALA A 26 -5.72 16.60 -4.33
C ALA A 26 -5.34 17.38 -5.61
N PRO A 27 -5.62 18.70 -5.69
CA PRO A 27 -5.99 19.60 -4.59
C PRO A 27 -7.49 19.76 -4.29
N LEU A 28 -8.40 19.17 -5.07
CA LEU A 28 -9.85 19.39 -4.92
C LEU A 28 -10.40 18.94 -3.56
N THR A 29 -9.76 17.94 -2.96
CA THR A 29 -10.18 17.37 -1.67
C THR A 29 -9.83 18.24 -0.46
N LEU A 30 -9.02 19.30 -0.64
CA LEU A 30 -8.64 20.22 0.44
C LEU A 30 -9.78 21.14 0.87
N ASP A 31 -10.62 21.55 -0.08
CA ASP A 31 -11.73 22.48 0.17
C ASP A 31 -13.03 21.73 0.48
N ARG A 32 -13.20 20.53 -0.10
CA ARG A 32 -14.43 19.74 -0.06
C ARG A 32 -14.12 18.24 -0.01
N PRO A 33 -14.81 17.46 0.84
CA PRO A 33 -14.57 16.02 0.92
C PRO A 33 -15.03 15.30 -0.35
N ARG A 34 -14.38 14.16 -0.65
CA ARG A 34 -14.62 13.37 -1.87
C ARG A 34 -16.08 12.99 -2.08
N CYS A 35 -16.78 12.61 -1.01
CA CYS A 35 -18.20 12.22 -1.06
C CYS A 35 -19.14 13.34 -1.53
N LEU A 36 -18.73 14.62 -1.47
CA LEU A 36 -19.52 15.77 -1.92
C LEU A 36 -19.15 16.25 -3.33
N MET A 37 -18.16 15.63 -3.98
CA MET A 37 -17.82 16.00 -5.36
C MET A 37 -18.96 15.65 -6.32
N PRO A 38 -19.30 16.54 -7.27
CA PRO A 38 -20.45 16.35 -8.13
C PRO A 38 -20.13 15.52 -9.38
N VAL A 39 -20.69 14.32 -9.53
CA VAL A 39 -20.70 13.57 -10.80
C VAL A 39 -21.98 13.91 -11.56
N CYS A 40 -21.84 14.43 -12.79
CA CYS A 40 -22.97 14.90 -13.61
C CYS A 40 -23.90 15.87 -12.85
N ASN A 41 -23.31 16.82 -12.10
CA ASN A 41 -23.98 17.85 -11.28
C ASN A 41 -24.75 17.30 -10.06
N VAL A 42 -24.45 16.09 -9.62
CA VAL A 42 -25.03 15.48 -8.42
C VAL A 42 -23.90 14.99 -7.51
N PRO A 43 -23.87 15.40 -6.23
CA PRO A 43 -22.88 14.91 -5.27
C PRO A 43 -22.87 13.38 -5.16
N LEU A 44 -21.67 12.79 -5.04
CA LEU A 44 -21.49 11.33 -4.93
C LEU A 44 -22.33 10.70 -3.80
N ILE A 45 -22.47 11.38 -2.67
CA ILE A 45 -23.28 10.91 -1.53
C ILE A 45 -24.74 10.61 -1.92
N GLU A 46 -25.34 11.37 -2.82
CA GLU A 46 -26.73 11.12 -3.26
C GLU A 46 -26.84 9.84 -4.10
N TRP A 47 -25.81 9.53 -4.89
CA TRP A 47 -25.75 8.27 -5.62
C TRP A 47 -25.69 7.09 -4.65
N THR A 48 -24.86 7.19 -3.62
CA THR A 48 -24.74 6.14 -2.60
C THR A 48 -26.06 5.95 -1.84
N LEU A 49 -26.71 7.04 -1.42
CA LEU A 49 -27.97 7.01 -0.68
C LEU A 49 -29.10 6.40 -1.51
N GLU A 50 -29.18 6.74 -2.79
CA GLU A 50 -30.20 6.17 -3.69
C GLU A 50 -29.97 4.66 -3.90
N SER A 51 -28.73 4.20 -4.03
CA SER A 51 -28.40 2.77 -4.10
C SER A 51 -28.77 2.03 -2.80
N LEU A 52 -28.50 2.62 -1.63
CA LEU A 52 -28.85 2.04 -0.33
C LEU A 52 -30.36 2.02 -0.09
N ALA A 53 -31.07 3.07 -0.53
CA ALA A 53 -32.52 3.13 -0.49
C ALA A 53 -33.14 2.03 -1.39
N ALA A 54 -32.63 1.86 -2.61
CA ALA A 54 -33.05 0.80 -3.51
C ALA A 54 -32.81 -0.62 -2.93
N ALA A 55 -31.75 -0.79 -2.13
CA ALA A 55 -31.45 -2.03 -1.43
C ALA A 55 -32.38 -2.33 -0.24
N GLY A 56 -33.17 -1.34 0.22
CA GLY A 56 -34.06 -1.49 1.38
C GLY A 56 -33.34 -1.32 2.73
N VAL A 57 -32.26 -0.56 2.77
CA VAL A 57 -31.57 -0.21 4.03
C VAL A 57 -32.44 0.73 4.86
N HIS A 58 -32.46 0.52 6.17
CA HIS A 58 -33.28 1.30 7.11
C HIS A 58 -32.46 2.33 7.89
N GLU A 59 -31.27 1.96 8.36
CA GLU A 59 -30.38 2.82 9.12
C GLU A 59 -29.04 2.96 8.41
N VAL A 60 -28.55 4.19 8.23
CA VAL A 60 -27.26 4.48 7.59
C VAL A 60 -26.36 5.25 8.56
N PHE A 61 -25.13 4.76 8.73
CA PHE A 61 -24.08 5.37 9.53
C PHE A 61 -22.99 5.89 8.62
N PHE A 62 -22.83 7.21 8.55
CA PHE A 62 -21.73 7.86 7.86
C PHE A 62 -20.54 8.00 8.81
N LEU A 63 -19.39 7.47 8.40
CA LEU A 63 -18.11 7.63 9.09
C LEU A 63 -17.28 8.66 8.34
N ALA A 64 -17.01 9.79 9.01
CA ALA A 64 -16.25 10.89 8.42
C ALA A 64 -15.15 11.36 9.37
N THR A 65 -13.97 11.54 8.81
CA THR A 65 -12.78 12.06 9.51
C THR A 65 -12.61 13.54 9.16
N TRP A 66 -12.60 13.86 7.86
CA TRP A 66 -12.35 15.19 7.33
C TRP A 66 -13.64 15.97 7.00
N HIS A 67 -13.60 17.31 7.11
CA HIS A 67 -14.71 18.24 6.83
C HIS A 67 -16.10 17.80 7.35
N VAL A 68 -16.15 17.20 8.55
CA VAL A 68 -17.38 16.69 9.17
C VAL A 68 -18.49 17.75 9.22
N GLY A 69 -18.13 19.01 9.46
CA GLY A 69 -19.07 20.13 9.48
C GLY A 69 -19.78 20.36 8.14
N GLN A 70 -19.06 20.23 7.02
CA GLN A 70 -19.64 20.40 5.68
C GLN A 70 -20.59 19.25 5.33
N ILE A 71 -20.18 18.01 5.63
CA ILE A 71 -21.01 16.81 5.40
C ILE A 71 -22.29 16.90 6.23
N ARG A 72 -22.17 17.28 7.50
CA ARG A 72 -23.31 17.50 8.39
C ARG A 72 -24.26 18.57 7.83
N ALA A 73 -23.74 19.73 7.44
CA ALA A 73 -24.55 20.82 6.90
C ALA A 73 -25.30 20.39 5.63
N TYR A 74 -24.61 19.67 4.73
CA TYR A 74 -25.22 19.15 3.51
C TYR A 74 -26.37 18.18 3.81
N LEU A 75 -26.15 17.21 4.72
CA LEU A 75 -27.17 16.23 5.12
C LEU A 75 -28.37 16.88 5.83
N GLU A 76 -28.13 17.90 6.66
CA GLU A 76 -29.17 18.67 7.35
C GLU A 76 -30.04 19.48 6.37
N GLU A 77 -29.43 20.05 5.33
CA GLU A 77 -30.13 20.85 4.31
C GLU A 77 -30.97 19.97 3.38
N HIS A 78 -30.39 18.89 2.85
CA HIS A 78 -31.00 18.09 1.78
C HIS A 78 -31.85 16.92 2.32
N HIS A 79 -31.54 16.39 3.50
CA HIS A 79 -32.23 15.26 4.12
C HIS A 79 -32.73 15.55 5.56
N PRO A 80 -33.46 16.66 5.81
CA PRO A 80 -33.85 17.09 7.16
C PRO A 80 -34.80 16.12 7.88
N LEU A 81 -35.51 15.27 7.13
CA LEU A 81 -36.43 14.27 7.69
C LEU A 81 -35.69 13.04 8.21
N LEU A 82 -34.51 12.73 7.66
CA LEU A 82 -33.71 11.55 7.98
C LEU A 82 -32.62 11.86 9.02
N PHE A 83 -32.14 13.11 9.05
CA PHE A 83 -31.14 13.62 10.00
C PHE A 83 -31.81 14.31 11.21
N ARG A 84 -32.59 13.57 12.00
CA ARG A 84 -33.36 14.13 13.12
C ARG A 84 -32.87 13.64 14.49
N ALA A 85 -32.78 14.56 15.45
CA ALA A 85 -32.44 14.27 16.84
C ALA A 85 -33.42 13.26 17.49
N PRO A 86 -32.96 12.37 18.39
CA PRO A 86 -33.78 11.35 19.00
C PRO A 86 -34.93 11.97 19.83
N GLY A 87 -36.18 11.86 19.36
CA GLY A 87 -37.38 12.23 20.15
C GLY A 87 -38.51 13.02 19.46
N ALA A 88 -38.41 13.39 18.18
CA ALA A 88 -39.45 14.17 17.50
C ALA A 88 -40.49 13.29 16.76
N ARG A 89 -41.80 13.55 16.98
CA ARG A 89 -42.92 12.80 16.37
C ARG A 89 -42.95 12.89 14.84
N VAL A 90 -43.32 11.77 14.19
CA VAL A 90 -43.47 11.56 12.74
C VAL A 90 -44.80 12.14 12.23
N PRO A 91 -44.80 13.04 11.23
CA PRO A 91 -45.93 13.21 10.33
C PRO A 91 -45.60 12.56 8.97
N ALA A 92 -46.40 11.56 8.57
CA ALA A 92 -46.46 10.87 7.27
C ALA A 92 -45.11 10.43 6.63
N ALA A 93 -44.92 9.11 6.51
CA ALA A 93 -43.75 8.46 5.92
C ALA A 93 -43.34 9.06 4.56
N PRO A 94 -42.05 9.37 4.33
CA PRO A 94 -41.55 9.56 2.98
C PRO A 94 -41.64 8.25 2.19
N ALA A 95 -41.67 8.34 0.85
CA ALA A 95 -41.79 7.19 -0.05
C ALA A 95 -40.53 6.29 -0.11
N THR A 96 -39.55 6.53 0.75
CA THR A 96 -38.22 5.90 0.78
C THR A 96 -38.11 4.92 1.96
N SER A 97 -37.37 3.83 1.77
CA SER A 97 -37.07 2.78 2.77
C SER A 97 -36.18 3.26 3.93
N LEU A 98 -35.43 4.34 3.73
CA LEU A 98 -34.55 4.93 4.73
C LEU A 98 -35.34 5.52 5.91
N THR A 99 -34.99 5.10 7.11
CA THR A 99 -35.65 5.53 8.36
C THR A 99 -34.79 6.50 9.17
N ARG A 100 -33.45 6.36 9.13
CA ARG A 100 -32.54 7.16 9.94
C ARG A 100 -31.15 7.27 9.30
N ILE A 101 -30.59 8.48 9.33
CA ILE A 101 -29.19 8.76 8.99
C ILE A 101 -28.48 9.27 10.24
N SER A 102 -27.29 8.74 10.53
CA SER A 102 -26.42 9.17 11.62
C SER A 102 -25.02 9.45 11.09
N LEU A 103 -24.40 10.54 11.56
CA LEU A 103 -23.03 10.90 11.26
C LEU A 103 -22.17 10.67 12.50
N ILE A 104 -21.17 9.79 12.38
CA ILE A 104 -20.16 9.50 13.39
C ILE A 104 -18.88 10.17 12.93
N ALA A 105 -18.37 11.08 13.77
CA ALA A 105 -17.15 11.83 13.51
C ALA A 105 -15.97 11.06 14.11
N VAL A 106 -14.96 10.75 13.30
CA VAL A 106 -13.77 9.99 13.71
C VAL A 106 -12.51 10.79 13.33
N PRO A 107 -12.20 11.89 14.03
CA PRO A 107 -11.11 12.79 13.61
C PRO A 107 -9.72 12.16 13.71
N GLU A 108 -9.53 11.16 14.57
CA GLU A 108 -8.24 10.51 14.81
C GLU A 108 -7.92 9.38 13.81
N ALA A 109 -8.91 8.92 13.03
CA ALA A 109 -8.68 7.84 12.08
C ALA A 109 -7.87 8.32 10.87
N ARG A 110 -6.81 7.56 10.57
CA ARG A 110 -5.95 7.76 9.39
C ARG A 110 -6.07 6.63 8.37
N SER A 111 -6.75 5.54 8.74
CA SER A 111 -6.97 4.38 7.88
C SER A 111 -8.42 3.86 7.95
N VAL A 112 -8.78 3.01 6.99
CA VAL A 112 -10.07 2.30 7.00
C VAL A 112 -10.15 1.38 8.21
N GLY A 113 -9.02 0.75 8.59
CA GLY A 113 -8.89 -0.06 9.79
C GLY A 113 -9.26 0.69 11.06
N ASP A 114 -8.70 1.88 11.28
CA ASP A 114 -9.01 2.70 12.47
C ASP A 114 -10.49 3.09 12.52
N THR A 115 -11.06 3.40 11.36
CA THR A 115 -12.48 3.70 11.23
C THR A 115 -13.36 2.51 11.64
N MET A 116 -12.94 1.28 11.32
CA MET A 116 -13.65 0.06 11.70
C MET A 116 -13.46 -0.27 13.19
N ARG A 117 -12.31 0.05 13.79
CA ARG A 117 -12.07 -0.08 15.23
C ARG A 117 -12.93 0.87 16.04
N GLU A 118 -13.05 2.12 15.60
CA GLU A 118 -13.93 3.09 16.26
C GLU A 118 -15.41 2.67 16.14
N LEU A 119 -15.79 2.10 14.99
CA LEU A 119 -17.11 1.55 14.78
C LEU A 119 -17.42 0.40 15.75
N ASP A 120 -16.45 -0.48 16.01
CA ASP A 120 -16.54 -1.53 17.03
C ASP A 120 -16.66 -0.95 18.44
N ALA A 121 -15.85 0.06 18.77
CA ALA A 121 -15.90 0.77 20.06
C ALA A 121 -17.27 1.38 20.34
N HIS A 122 -17.97 1.85 19.30
CA HIS A 122 -19.33 2.40 19.42
C HIS A 122 -20.43 1.33 19.52
N GLN A 123 -20.19 0.08 19.13
CA GLN A 123 -21.14 -1.05 19.18
C GLN A 123 -22.55 -0.73 18.61
N VAL A 124 -22.58 0.01 17.49
CA VAL A 124 -23.84 0.48 16.86
C VAL A 124 -24.50 -0.59 15.99
N ILE A 125 -23.70 -1.54 15.50
CA ILE A 125 -24.10 -2.60 14.58
C ILE A 125 -24.72 -3.76 15.36
N LYS A 126 -25.89 -4.23 14.92
CA LYS A 126 -26.64 -5.31 15.58
C LYS A 126 -26.64 -6.62 14.79
N SER A 127 -26.61 -6.53 13.46
CA SER A 127 -26.69 -7.67 12.55
C SER A 127 -25.73 -7.49 11.37
N ASP A 128 -25.79 -8.39 10.39
CA ASP A 128 -25.11 -8.21 9.10
C ASP A 128 -25.48 -6.85 8.51
N PHE A 129 -24.47 -6.15 7.98
CA PHE A 129 -24.58 -4.78 7.49
C PHE A 129 -23.92 -4.63 6.13
N VAL A 130 -24.32 -3.60 5.40
CA VAL A 130 -23.69 -3.24 4.12
C VAL A 130 -22.60 -2.22 4.39
N LEU A 131 -21.35 -2.52 4.02
CA LEU A 131 -20.24 -1.58 4.01
C LEU A 131 -20.12 -0.99 2.60
N MET A 132 -20.15 0.32 2.47
CA MET A 132 -20.05 1.02 1.19
C MET A 132 -19.11 2.21 1.30
N HIS A 133 -18.35 2.50 0.25
CA HIS A 133 -17.61 3.75 0.19
C HIS A 133 -18.51 4.90 -0.30
N GLY A 134 -18.31 6.10 0.25
CA GLY A 134 -19.06 7.32 -0.06
C GLY A 134 -18.91 7.84 -1.49
N ASP A 135 -18.07 7.19 -2.29
CA ASP A 135 -17.74 7.50 -3.69
C ASP A 135 -18.16 6.41 -4.68
N SER A 136 -18.94 5.42 -4.24
CA SER A 136 -19.47 4.36 -5.10
C SER A 136 -20.78 4.79 -5.79
N LEU A 137 -20.87 4.64 -7.10
CA LEU A 137 -22.07 4.98 -7.88
C LEU A 137 -22.57 3.81 -8.71
N GLY A 138 -23.88 3.58 -8.69
CA GLY A 138 -24.46 2.48 -9.45
C GLY A 138 -25.86 2.07 -9.02
N THR A 139 -26.40 1.09 -9.74
CA THR A 139 -27.76 0.56 -9.54
C THR A 139 -27.78 -0.95 -9.35
N MET A 140 -26.67 -1.51 -8.85
CA MET A 140 -26.61 -2.92 -8.48
C MET A 140 -27.67 -3.26 -7.42
N ASP A 141 -28.36 -4.39 -7.59
CA ASP A 141 -29.32 -4.90 -6.60
C ASP A 141 -28.59 -5.52 -5.40
N ILE A 142 -28.22 -4.65 -4.45
CA ILE A 142 -27.55 -5.04 -3.20
C ILE A 142 -28.49 -5.88 -2.31
N GLY A 143 -29.80 -5.68 -2.41
CA GLY A 143 -30.79 -6.43 -1.63
C GLY A 143 -30.75 -7.94 -1.93
N ALA A 144 -30.54 -8.31 -3.19
CA ALA A 144 -30.31 -9.70 -3.56
C ALA A 144 -28.99 -10.26 -3.00
N VAL A 145 -27.92 -9.46 -2.99
CA VAL A 145 -26.61 -9.86 -2.43
C VAL A 145 -26.71 -10.12 -0.92
N VAL A 146 -27.40 -9.23 -0.19
CA VAL A 146 -27.64 -9.39 1.26
C VAL A 146 -28.42 -10.67 1.54
N ARG A 147 -29.46 -10.97 0.74
CA ARG A 147 -30.22 -12.23 0.89
C ARG A 147 -29.33 -13.45 0.67
N ALA A 148 -28.54 -13.45 -0.39
CA ALA A 148 -27.61 -14.53 -0.69
C ALA A 148 -26.54 -14.69 0.43
N HIS A 149 -26.05 -13.59 0.99
CA HIS A 149 -25.12 -13.62 2.12
C HIS A 149 -25.77 -14.23 3.37
N LYS A 150 -26.97 -13.79 3.72
CA LYS A 150 -27.74 -14.33 4.86
C LYS A 150 -28.02 -15.83 4.71
N GLU A 151 -28.38 -16.29 3.51
CA GLU A 151 -28.59 -17.71 3.21
C GLU A 151 -27.28 -18.52 3.39
N ARG A 152 -26.14 -18.00 2.91
CA ARG A 152 -24.83 -18.65 3.13
C ARG A 152 -24.44 -18.66 4.60
N ARG A 153 -24.66 -17.57 5.32
CA ARG A 153 -24.33 -17.44 6.75
C ARG A 153 -25.17 -18.37 7.64
N GLN A 154 -26.41 -18.65 7.23
CA GLN A 154 -27.24 -19.67 7.88
C GLN A 154 -26.68 -21.09 7.68
N ALA A 155 -26.04 -21.38 6.54
CA ALA A 155 -25.41 -22.67 6.27
C ALA A 155 -24.01 -22.77 6.92
N ASP A 156 -23.24 -21.68 6.88
CA ASP A 156 -21.89 -21.59 7.41
C ASP A 156 -21.71 -20.25 8.14
N ARG A 157 -21.58 -20.32 9.47
CA ARG A 157 -21.40 -19.12 10.30
C ARG A 157 -20.08 -18.40 10.01
N ASN A 158 -19.09 -19.10 9.46
CA ASN A 158 -17.78 -18.54 9.16
C ASN A 158 -17.80 -17.70 7.86
N ALA A 159 -18.94 -17.58 7.17
CA ALA A 159 -19.11 -16.64 6.07
C ALA A 159 -19.14 -15.20 6.63
N ILE A 160 -17.99 -14.53 6.60
CA ILE A 160 -17.82 -13.20 7.24
C ILE A 160 -18.11 -12.04 6.29
N MET A 161 -17.81 -12.18 5.01
CA MET A 161 -17.86 -11.08 4.05
C MET A 161 -18.22 -11.56 2.64
N THR A 162 -18.98 -10.76 1.91
CA THR A 162 -19.26 -10.95 0.49
C THR A 162 -18.93 -9.67 -0.28
N ILE A 163 -17.92 -9.74 -1.14
CA ILE A 163 -17.43 -8.63 -1.96
C ILE A 163 -18.24 -8.54 -3.25
N CYS A 164 -18.76 -7.37 -3.59
CA CYS A 164 -19.44 -7.14 -4.86
C CYS A 164 -18.43 -6.70 -5.93
N THR A 165 -18.42 -7.40 -7.07
CA THR A 165 -17.59 -7.05 -8.22
C THR A 165 -18.41 -6.99 -9.50
N MET A 166 -17.93 -6.24 -10.48
CA MET A 166 -18.51 -6.19 -11.82
C MET A 166 -17.50 -6.68 -12.87
N PRO A 167 -17.91 -7.49 -13.85
CA PRO A 167 -17.06 -7.84 -14.98
C PRO A 167 -16.92 -6.64 -15.92
N ALA A 168 -15.68 -6.25 -16.23
CA ALA A 168 -15.37 -5.15 -17.14
C ALA A 168 -14.36 -5.61 -18.22
N PRO A 169 -14.62 -5.29 -19.50
CA PRO A 169 -13.69 -5.64 -20.57
C PRO A 169 -12.39 -4.83 -20.44
N GLN A 170 -11.30 -5.37 -20.99
CA GLN A 170 -9.98 -4.72 -20.98
C GLN A 170 -9.97 -3.32 -21.62
N THR A 171 -10.90 -3.04 -22.52
CA THR A 171 -11.05 -1.75 -23.21
C THR A 171 -11.86 -0.72 -22.43
N SER A 172 -12.48 -1.11 -21.31
CA SER A 172 -13.31 -0.20 -20.51
C SER A 172 -12.44 0.81 -19.74
N GLY A 173 -12.95 2.04 -19.61
CA GLY A 173 -12.29 3.07 -18.79
C GLY A 173 -12.39 2.83 -17.28
N ALA A 174 -13.23 1.88 -16.85
CA ALA A 174 -13.40 1.47 -15.45
C ALA A 174 -12.18 0.68 -14.93
N ARG A 175 -11.50 -0.04 -15.83
CA ARG A 175 -10.29 -0.80 -15.54
C ARG A 175 -9.05 0.02 -15.88
N ARG A 176 -8.22 0.33 -14.88
CA ARG A 176 -6.98 1.11 -15.07
C ARG A 176 -5.75 0.28 -14.70
N PRO A 177 -4.64 0.36 -15.46
CA PRO A 177 -3.46 -0.48 -15.25
C PRO A 177 -2.82 -0.38 -13.85
N GLY A 178 -2.97 0.75 -13.15
CA GLY A 178 -2.39 0.94 -11.82
C GLY A 178 -3.28 0.48 -10.66
N ASP A 179 -4.51 0.01 -10.91
CA ASP A 179 -5.40 -0.50 -9.86
C ASP A 179 -6.13 -1.73 -10.39
N LEU A 180 -5.31 -2.71 -10.77
CA LEU A 180 -5.75 -4.03 -11.21
C LEU A 180 -5.75 -4.97 -10.03
N SER A 181 -6.68 -5.92 -10.03
CA SER A 181 -6.77 -6.96 -9.02
C SER A 181 -7.10 -8.29 -9.67
N VAL A 182 -6.48 -9.35 -9.17
CA VAL A 182 -6.77 -10.72 -9.58
C VAL A 182 -7.54 -11.41 -8.47
N PHE A 183 -8.69 -11.97 -8.84
CA PHE A 183 -9.53 -12.77 -7.97
C PHE A 183 -9.41 -14.23 -8.39
N VAL A 184 -9.07 -15.10 -7.44
CA VAL A 184 -9.06 -16.55 -7.64
C VAL A 184 -10.25 -17.13 -6.90
N LEU A 185 -11.23 -17.64 -7.64
CA LEU A 185 -12.52 -18.07 -7.13
C LEU A 185 -12.72 -19.57 -7.26
N ALA A 186 -13.44 -20.16 -6.31
CA ALA A 186 -14.05 -21.48 -6.48
C ALA A 186 -15.40 -21.31 -7.21
N PRO A 187 -15.57 -21.82 -8.45
CA PRO A 187 -16.72 -21.50 -9.29
C PRO A 187 -18.07 -22.03 -8.75
N ALA A 188 -18.06 -23.12 -7.97
CA ALA A 188 -19.27 -23.72 -7.42
C ALA A 188 -19.87 -22.92 -6.26
N THR A 189 -19.03 -22.34 -5.40
CA THR A 189 -19.44 -21.61 -4.19
C THR A 189 -19.29 -20.10 -4.32
N SER A 190 -18.58 -19.64 -5.35
CA SER A 190 -18.09 -18.26 -5.49
C SER A 190 -17.28 -17.80 -4.27
N GLN A 191 -16.57 -18.73 -3.62
CA GLN A 191 -15.65 -18.43 -2.53
C GLN A 191 -14.36 -17.84 -3.07
N LEU A 192 -13.84 -16.81 -2.41
CA LEU A 192 -12.53 -16.23 -2.69
C LEU A 192 -11.46 -17.11 -2.04
N MET A 193 -10.53 -17.60 -2.84
CA MET A 193 -9.42 -18.42 -2.37
C MET A 193 -8.13 -17.60 -2.29
N HIS A 194 -7.91 -16.73 -3.26
CA HIS A 194 -6.75 -15.85 -3.29
C HIS A 194 -7.10 -14.51 -3.93
N TYR A 195 -6.50 -13.45 -3.39
CA TYR A 195 -6.63 -12.08 -3.86
C TYR A 195 -5.25 -11.46 -3.94
N ALA A 196 -4.96 -10.81 -5.06
CA ALA A 196 -3.74 -10.05 -5.25
C ALA A 196 -4.04 -8.75 -6.00
N ALA A 197 -3.59 -7.63 -5.46
CA ALA A 197 -3.56 -6.36 -6.20
C ALA A 197 -2.29 -6.31 -7.06
N ILE A 198 -2.42 -5.83 -8.30
CA ILE A 198 -1.31 -5.73 -9.25
C ILE A 198 -1.00 -4.24 -9.47
N PRO A 199 0.16 -3.74 -8.97
CA PRO A 199 0.65 -2.43 -9.33
C PRO A 199 1.09 -2.40 -10.79
N ALA A 200 1.10 -1.19 -11.38
CA ALA A 200 1.66 -1.01 -12.72
C ALA A 200 3.20 -0.92 -12.68
N VAL A 201 3.76 -0.32 -11.62
CA VAL A 201 5.19 -0.15 -11.35
C VAL A 201 5.43 -0.52 -9.87
N PRO A 202 6.39 -1.40 -9.53
CA PRO A 202 7.21 -2.20 -10.44
C PRO A 202 6.37 -3.19 -11.24
N ARG A 203 6.83 -3.50 -12.45
CA ARG A 203 6.06 -4.39 -13.34
C ARG A 203 6.27 -5.83 -12.88
N VAL A 204 5.22 -6.44 -12.32
CA VAL A 204 5.24 -7.84 -11.89
C VAL A 204 4.80 -8.75 -13.06
N PRO A 205 5.71 -9.52 -13.71
CA PRO A 205 5.35 -10.36 -14.85
C PRO A 205 4.67 -11.67 -14.46
N LEU A 206 4.89 -12.14 -13.24
CA LEU A 206 4.44 -13.44 -12.74
C LEU A 206 3.72 -13.26 -11.40
N LEU A 207 2.54 -13.86 -11.27
CA LEU A 207 1.79 -13.90 -10.02
C LEU A 207 2.05 -15.23 -9.31
N PRO A 208 2.72 -15.25 -8.15
CA PRO A 208 2.90 -16.47 -7.38
C PRO A 208 1.55 -16.91 -6.76
N LEU A 209 1.14 -18.14 -7.02
CA LEU A 209 -0.06 -18.73 -6.43
C LEU A 209 0.34 -19.88 -5.49
N PRO A 210 -0.04 -19.85 -4.20
CA PRO A 210 0.23 -20.95 -3.27
C PRO A 210 -0.36 -22.29 -3.75
N LEU A 211 0.41 -23.36 -3.65
CA LEU A 211 -0.02 -24.70 -4.08
C LEU A 211 -1.19 -25.25 -3.24
N GLU A 212 -1.29 -24.81 -1.98
CA GLU A 212 -2.34 -25.19 -1.03
C GLU A 212 -3.76 -24.84 -1.54
N LEU A 213 -3.88 -23.81 -2.37
CA LEU A 213 -5.15 -23.42 -3.00
C LEU A 213 -5.73 -24.56 -3.85
N PHE A 214 -4.88 -25.32 -4.54
CA PHE A 214 -5.30 -26.43 -5.38
C PHE A 214 -5.76 -27.63 -4.56
N GLU A 215 -5.17 -27.84 -3.37
CA GLU A 215 -5.58 -28.89 -2.44
C GLU A 215 -6.95 -28.59 -1.83
N GLN A 216 -7.17 -27.33 -1.44
CA GLN A 216 -8.42 -26.87 -0.83
C GLN A 216 -9.59 -26.84 -1.83
N ALA A 217 -9.34 -26.42 -3.08
CA ALA A 217 -10.38 -26.25 -4.09
C ALA A 217 -10.95 -27.59 -4.63
N ARG A 218 -10.23 -28.71 -4.43
CA ARG A 218 -10.56 -30.12 -4.77
C ARG A 218 -11.02 -30.43 -6.21
N THR A 219 -11.36 -29.44 -7.03
CA THR A 219 -12.04 -29.62 -8.32
C THR A 219 -11.69 -28.56 -9.35
N GLU A 220 -12.03 -27.29 -9.14
CA GLU A 220 -11.87 -26.23 -10.15
C GLU A 220 -11.52 -24.89 -9.49
N LEU A 221 -10.64 -24.12 -10.14
CA LEU A 221 -10.26 -22.76 -9.76
C LEU A 221 -10.43 -21.84 -10.97
N ASP A 222 -11.07 -20.69 -10.76
CA ASP A 222 -11.29 -19.67 -11.78
C ASP A 222 -10.45 -18.43 -11.45
N VAL A 223 -9.46 -18.14 -12.30
CA VAL A 223 -8.55 -16.99 -12.13
C VAL A 223 -9.06 -15.83 -13.00
N ARG A 224 -9.58 -14.80 -12.36
CA ARG A 224 -10.25 -13.68 -13.01
C ARG A 224 -9.51 -12.36 -12.79
N ASN A 225 -9.14 -11.75 -13.90
CA ASN A 225 -8.59 -10.39 -13.98
C ASN A 225 -9.54 -9.44 -14.72
N ASP A 226 -10.78 -9.86 -14.98
CA ASP A 226 -11.81 -9.04 -15.62
C ASP A 226 -12.70 -8.31 -14.60
N LEU A 227 -12.59 -8.65 -13.32
CA LEU A 227 -13.42 -8.10 -12.26
C LEU A 227 -12.88 -6.75 -11.78
N VAL A 228 -13.78 -5.78 -11.66
CA VAL A 228 -13.55 -4.48 -11.04
C VAL A 228 -14.25 -4.46 -9.69
N ASP A 229 -13.55 -3.96 -8.67
CA ASP A 229 -14.12 -3.74 -7.34
C ASP A 229 -15.14 -2.59 -7.37
N CYS A 230 -16.34 -2.88 -6.89
CA CYS A 230 -17.44 -1.92 -6.84
C CYS A 230 -17.40 -1.04 -5.58
N GLY A 231 -16.56 -1.36 -4.57
CA GLY A 231 -16.51 -0.64 -3.31
C GLY A 231 -17.77 -0.81 -2.47
N VAL A 232 -18.41 -1.99 -2.57
CA VAL A 232 -19.59 -2.40 -1.79
C VAL A 232 -19.35 -3.81 -1.28
N ASP A 233 -19.45 -3.99 0.02
CA ASP A 233 -19.30 -5.28 0.69
C ASP A 233 -20.48 -5.53 1.61
N VAL A 234 -20.91 -6.79 1.69
CA VAL A 234 -21.84 -7.23 2.73
C VAL A 234 -21.00 -7.90 3.81
N CYS A 235 -20.98 -7.30 4.99
CA CYS A 235 -20.16 -7.72 6.12
C CYS A 235 -21.04 -8.28 7.23
N SER A 236 -20.50 -9.26 7.93
CA SER A 236 -21.03 -9.71 9.21
C SER A 236 -20.60 -8.79 10.35
N ILE A 237 -21.32 -8.88 11.47
CA ILE A 237 -20.96 -8.21 12.73
C ILE A 237 -19.60 -8.64 13.28
N ASP A 238 -19.03 -9.76 12.81
CA ASP A 238 -17.74 -10.28 13.25
C ASP A 238 -16.56 -9.50 12.63
N VAL A 239 -16.79 -8.70 11.57
CA VAL A 239 -15.74 -7.97 10.86
C VAL A 239 -15.09 -6.86 11.70
N PRO A 240 -15.82 -5.92 12.33
CA PRO A 240 -15.19 -4.87 13.13
C PRO A 240 -14.31 -5.39 14.28
N PRO A 241 -14.71 -6.42 15.08
CA PRO A 241 -13.83 -7.02 16.08
C PRO A 241 -12.54 -7.60 15.51
N LEU A 242 -12.54 -8.18 14.31
CA LEU A 242 -11.33 -8.70 13.66
C LEU A 242 -10.31 -7.58 13.35
N PHE A 243 -10.77 -6.36 13.10
CA PHE A 243 -9.91 -5.18 12.96
C PHE A 243 -9.38 -4.67 14.30
N THR A 244 -10.13 -4.86 15.38
CA THR A 244 -9.69 -4.53 16.75
C THR A 244 -8.64 -5.52 17.25
N GLU A 245 -8.80 -6.81 16.95
CA GLU A 245 -7.83 -7.86 17.32
C GLU A 245 -6.53 -7.76 16.50
N ASN A 246 -6.62 -7.45 15.21
CA ASN A 246 -5.46 -7.31 14.32
C ASN A 246 -5.19 -5.83 14.01
N PHE A 247 -4.28 -5.21 14.77
CA PHE A 247 -3.95 -3.79 14.61
C PHE A 247 -3.22 -3.47 13.29
N ASP A 248 -2.65 -4.46 12.64
CA ASP A 248 -1.87 -4.25 11.41
C ASP A 248 -2.76 -4.03 10.18
N TYR A 249 -4.06 -4.32 10.27
CA TYR A 249 -5.00 -4.11 9.17
C TYR A 249 -5.47 -2.66 9.06
N GLN A 250 -4.88 -1.91 8.12
CA GLN A 250 -5.23 -0.55 7.71
C GLN A 250 -6.13 -0.54 6.46
N SER A 251 -5.86 -1.40 5.47
CA SER A 251 -6.57 -1.48 4.19
C SER A 251 -7.50 -2.69 4.09
N LEU A 252 -8.75 -2.46 3.64
CA LEU A 252 -9.78 -3.50 3.56
C LEU A 252 -9.44 -4.63 2.57
N ARG A 253 -8.80 -4.32 1.43
CA ARG A 253 -8.53 -5.31 0.38
C ARG A 253 -7.16 -5.95 0.52
N ARG A 254 -6.14 -5.15 0.81
CA ARG A 254 -4.76 -5.62 0.71
C ARG A 254 -4.28 -6.30 1.97
N GLU A 255 -4.67 -5.81 3.13
CA GLU A 255 -4.24 -6.39 4.40
C GLU A 255 -5.34 -7.27 4.98
N PHE A 256 -6.58 -6.77 5.05
CA PHE A 256 -7.66 -7.55 5.66
C PHE A 256 -8.06 -8.78 4.83
N VAL A 257 -8.40 -8.62 3.54
CA VAL A 257 -8.78 -9.78 2.70
C VAL A 257 -7.59 -10.73 2.52
N GLN A 258 -6.40 -10.22 2.19
CA GLN A 258 -5.22 -11.09 2.03
C GLN A 258 -4.86 -11.78 3.34
N GLY A 259 -4.84 -11.03 4.45
CA GLY A 259 -4.54 -11.53 5.79
C GLY A 259 -5.49 -12.63 6.23
N ILE A 260 -6.79 -12.51 5.96
CA ILE A 260 -7.76 -13.59 6.23
C ILE A 260 -7.50 -14.81 5.35
N LEU A 261 -7.17 -14.62 4.07
CA LEU A 261 -6.92 -15.73 3.15
C LEU A 261 -5.61 -16.48 3.43
N THR A 262 -4.61 -15.80 4.01
CA THR A 262 -3.33 -16.40 4.40
C THR A 262 -3.30 -16.92 5.83
N SER A 263 -4.26 -16.53 6.68
CA SER A 263 -4.28 -16.95 8.08
C SER A 263 -4.89 -18.32 8.25
N ASP A 264 -4.09 -19.30 8.67
CA ASP A 264 -4.56 -20.65 8.98
C ASP A 264 -5.41 -20.73 10.28
N LEU A 265 -5.27 -19.73 11.16
CA LEU A 265 -5.93 -19.70 12.46
C LEU A 265 -7.39 -19.26 12.38
N LEU A 266 -7.71 -18.42 11.40
CA LEU A 266 -9.05 -17.85 11.22
C LEU A 266 -9.78 -18.70 10.18
N GLU A 267 -10.76 -19.50 10.60
CA GLU A 267 -11.60 -20.30 9.68
C GLU A 267 -12.59 -19.44 8.87
N ALA A 268 -12.37 -18.13 8.78
CA ALA A 268 -13.26 -17.16 8.18
C ALA A 268 -13.22 -17.22 6.65
N LYS A 269 -14.40 -17.21 6.01
CA LYS A 269 -14.54 -17.35 4.56
C LYS A 269 -15.10 -16.08 3.94
N ILE A 270 -14.46 -15.66 2.86
CA ILE A 270 -14.86 -14.52 2.04
C ILE A 270 -15.44 -15.04 0.72
N PHE A 271 -16.54 -14.46 0.30
CA PHE A 271 -17.20 -14.79 -0.96
C PHE A 271 -17.18 -13.60 -1.91
N VAL A 272 -17.22 -13.86 -3.22
CA VAL A 272 -17.37 -12.82 -4.23
C VAL A 272 -18.70 -12.98 -4.92
N HIS A 273 -19.47 -11.91 -4.94
CA HIS A 273 -20.64 -11.79 -5.79
C HIS A 273 -20.24 -11.06 -7.07
N VAL A 274 -20.19 -11.80 -8.18
CA VAL A 274 -20.00 -11.20 -9.50
C VAL A 274 -21.37 -10.78 -10.02
N ALA A 275 -21.60 -9.48 -10.12
CA ALA A 275 -22.83 -8.94 -10.65
C ALA A 275 -23.00 -9.34 -12.12
N PRO A 276 -24.12 -9.96 -12.52
CA PRO A 276 -24.38 -10.19 -13.92
C PRO A 276 -24.47 -8.85 -14.66
N PRO A 277 -23.90 -8.74 -15.87
CA PRO A 277 -24.03 -7.52 -16.67
C PRO A 277 -25.53 -7.27 -16.90
N ALA A 278 -25.98 -6.03 -16.69
CA ALA A 278 -27.38 -5.68 -16.84
C ALA A 278 -27.88 -6.14 -18.23
N ASN A 279 -28.87 -7.03 -18.25
CA ASN A 279 -29.58 -7.37 -19.48
C ASN A 279 -30.20 -6.07 -20.02
N ALA A 280 -29.63 -5.53 -21.08
CA ALA A 280 -30.15 -4.40 -21.81
C ALA A 280 -31.46 -4.78 -22.55
N THR A 281 -32.53 -5.07 -21.80
CA THR A 281 -33.90 -5.10 -22.33
C THR A 281 -34.48 -3.69 -22.35
N SER A 282 -33.92 -2.82 -23.20
CA SER A 282 -34.69 -1.76 -23.87
C SER A 282 -33.93 -1.25 -25.09
N THR A 283 -34.51 -1.52 -26.26
CA THR A 283 -34.08 -1.18 -27.60
C THR A 283 -33.96 0.32 -27.87
N SER A 284 -33.06 0.61 -28.84
CA SER A 284 -32.92 1.79 -29.69
C SER A 284 -32.36 3.09 -29.08
N ALA A 285 -31.04 3.15 -28.92
CA ALA A 285 -30.12 3.95 -29.75
C ALA A 285 -28.77 4.15 -29.05
N GLY A 286 -27.80 3.28 -29.35
CA GLY A 286 -26.41 3.38 -28.87
C GLY A 286 -25.86 2.05 -28.37
N GLU A 287 -25.80 1.06 -29.26
CA GLU A 287 -25.14 -0.26 -29.17
C GLU A 287 -24.52 -0.67 -27.82
N PRO A 288 -25.27 -1.43 -26.99
CA PRO A 288 -24.72 -2.20 -25.89
C PRO A 288 -24.03 -3.48 -26.40
N PHE A 289 -22.99 -3.90 -25.69
CA PHE A 289 -22.21 -5.11 -25.91
C PHE A 289 -23.12 -6.32 -26.24
N SER A 290 -22.87 -6.95 -27.38
CA SER A 290 -23.59 -8.13 -27.88
C SER A 290 -23.43 -9.33 -26.95
N VAL A 291 -24.53 -9.79 -26.36
CA VAL A 291 -24.64 -11.08 -25.68
C VAL A 291 -24.71 -12.20 -26.73
N VAL A 292 -23.57 -12.83 -26.99
CA VAL A 292 -23.53 -14.29 -27.18
C VAL A 292 -22.73 -14.87 -26.02
N SER A 293 -23.37 -14.99 -24.87
CA SER A 293 -22.94 -15.95 -23.85
C SER A 293 -24.18 -16.60 -23.26
N ARG A 294 -24.69 -17.58 -24.02
CA ARG A 294 -25.34 -18.74 -23.41
C ARG A 294 -24.36 -19.32 -22.38
N GLY A 295 -24.78 -19.36 -21.11
CA GLY A 295 -24.26 -20.29 -20.11
C GLY A 295 -22.73 -20.35 -19.96
N VAL A 296 -22.13 -19.33 -19.35
CA VAL A 296 -20.83 -19.49 -18.70
C VAL A 296 -21.09 -19.93 -17.26
N LEU A 297 -20.46 -21.04 -16.85
CA LEU A 297 -20.54 -21.63 -15.52
C LEU A 297 -20.05 -20.61 -14.46
N GLY A 298 -20.70 -20.49 -13.31
CA GLY A 298 -20.18 -19.71 -12.15
C GLY A 298 -20.76 -18.31 -11.91
N MET A 299 -21.77 -17.86 -12.67
CA MET A 299 -22.44 -16.57 -12.41
C MET A 299 -23.73 -16.78 -11.59
N PRO A 300 -23.92 -16.13 -10.42
CA PRO A 300 -25.19 -16.17 -9.72
C PRO A 300 -26.28 -15.43 -10.53
N PRO A 301 -27.53 -15.93 -10.56
CA PRO A 301 -28.62 -15.37 -11.37
C PRO A 301 -29.24 -14.07 -10.81
N GLN A 302 -28.59 -13.41 -9.85
CA GLN A 302 -29.14 -12.32 -9.04
C GLN A 302 -28.16 -11.14 -9.03
N GLY A 303 -28.63 -9.89 -8.87
CA GLY A 303 -27.74 -8.73 -8.72
C GLY A 303 -27.34 -8.01 -10.02
N ALA A 304 -28.21 -7.96 -11.03
CA ALA A 304 -27.90 -7.23 -12.27
C ALA A 304 -27.70 -5.74 -12.00
N GLY A 305 -26.59 -5.16 -12.48
CA GLY A 305 -26.40 -3.72 -12.40
C GLY A 305 -24.97 -3.27 -12.67
N TYR A 306 -24.84 -1.97 -12.89
CA TYR A 306 -23.57 -1.26 -13.01
C TYR A 306 -23.25 -0.63 -11.66
N MET A 307 -22.03 -0.79 -11.15
CA MET A 307 -21.55 -0.10 -9.96
C MET A 307 -20.05 0.14 -10.09
N LEU A 308 -19.62 1.39 -9.99
CA LEU A 308 -18.23 1.79 -10.09
C LEU A 308 -17.85 2.69 -8.92
N ARG A 309 -16.68 2.45 -8.35
CA ARG A 309 -16.09 3.33 -7.34
C ARG A 309 -15.28 4.44 -8.00
N VAL A 310 -15.45 5.69 -7.54
CA VAL A 310 -14.73 6.85 -8.05
C VAL A 310 -13.51 7.15 -7.17
N SER A 311 -12.50 6.30 -7.27
CA SER A 311 -11.24 6.45 -6.52
C SER A 311 -10.24 7.42 -7.16
N ASP A 312 -10.31 7.61 -8.48
CA ASP A 312 -9.33 8.37 -9.25
C ASP A 312 -9.98 9.36 -10.23
N PRO A 313 -9.30 10.45 -10.64
CA PRO A 313 -9.77 11.33 -11.71
C PRO A 313 -10.05 10.59 -13.03
N ALA A 314 -9.26 9.55 -13.35
CA ALA A 314 -9.51 8.71 -14.53
C ALA A 314 -10.78 7.86 -14.42
N ARG A 315 -11.15 7.42 -13.21
CA ARG A 315 -12.42 6.71 -12.95
C ARG A 315 -13.59 7.66 -12.86
N TYR A 316 -13.38 8.88 -12.37
CA TYR A 316 -14.37 9.96 -12.42
C TYR A 316 -14.79 10.28 -13.86
N ASP A 317 -13.83 10.33 -14.80
CA ASP A 317 -14.12 10.51 -16.23
C ASP A 317 -14.89 9.31 -16.82
N ALA A 318 -14.51 8.08 -16.46
CA ALA A 318 -15.22 6.87 -16.90
C ALA A 318 -16.66 6.83 -16.37
N ALA A 319 -16.84 7.02 -15.06
CA ALA A 319 -18.14 7.08 -14.40
C ALA A 319 -19.06 8.12 -15.03
N SER A 320 -18.56 9.34 -15.24
CA SER A 320 -19.36 10.41 -15.83
C SER A 320 -19.81 10.07 -17.25
N ARG A 321 -18.95 9.46 -18.06
CA ARG A 321 -19.32 9.00 -19.41
C ARG A 321 -20.36 7.88 -19.36
N ASP A 322 -20.24 6.97 -18.41
CA ASP A 322 -21.14 5.85 -18.25
C ASP A 322 -22.54 6.31 -17.77
N VAL A 323 -22.60 7.30 -16.87
CA VAL A 323 -23.85 7.98 -16.48
C VAL A 323 -24.50 8.67 -17.68
N LEU A 324 -23.74 9.41 -18.50
CA LEU A 324 -24.25 10.08 -19.70
C LEU A 324 -24.74 9.09 -20.78
N ALA A 325 -24.08 7.94 -20.89
CA ALA A 325 -24.50 6.86 -21.78
C ALA A 325 -25.71 6.08 -21.25
N GLY A 326 -26.05 6.24 -19.97
CA GLY A 326 -27.23 5.65 -19.36
C GLY A 326 -27.01 4.25 -18.79
N TRP A 327 -25.76 3.87 -18.48
CA TRP A 327 -25.46 2.59 -17.84
C TRP A 327 -26.01 2.49 -16.41
N THR A 328 -26.23 3.64 -15.75
CA THR A 328 -26.80 3.75 -14.40
C THR A 328 -28.34 3.78 -14.37
N TYR A 329 -29.02 3.21 -15.37
CA TYR A 329 -30.48 3.13 -15.39
C TYR A 329 -31.02 2.47 -14.10
N PRO A 330 -32.07 3.01 -13.45
CA PRO A 330 -32.97 4.10 -13.88
C PRO A 330 -32.43 5.53 -13.71
N ASN A 331 -31.42 5.72 -12.85
CA ASN A 331 -30.85 7.01 -12.49
C ASN A 331 -30.01 7.57 -13.63
N THR A 332 -30.66 8.31 -14.52
CA THR A 332 -30.06 8.88 -15.72
C THR A 332 -30.57 10.30 -15.94
N PRO A 333 -29.79 11.19 -16.59
CA PRO A 333 -30.23 12.55 -16.85
C PRO A 333 -31.56 12.66 -17.60
N ARG A 334 -31.95 11.60 -18.33
CA ARG A 334 -33.23 11.48 -19.08
C ARG A 334 -34.44 11.27 -18.19
N LEU A 335 -34.36 10.37 -17.23
CA LEU A 335 -35.50 9.96 -16.41
C LEU A 335 -35.59 10.79 -15.13
N GLY A 336 -34.44 11.13 -14.58
CA GLY A 336 -34.28 11.82 -13.31
C GLY A 336 -32.96 11.41 -12.69
N MET A 337 -32.24 12.40 -12.18
CA MET A 337 -31.06 12.19 -11.36
C MET A 337 -31.46 11.92 -9.90
N PRO A 338 -30.57 11.36 -9.05
CA PRO A 338 -30.88 11.07 -7.64
C PRO A 338 -31.39 12.28 -6.85
N ASN A 339 -30.85 13.47 -7.11
CA ASN A 339 -31.31 14.73 -6.50
C ASN A 339 -32.64 15.28 -7.10
N GLY A 340 -33.30 14.51 -7.97
CA GLY A 340 -34.52 14.91 -8.66
C GLY A 340 -34.33 15.87 -9.85
N ALA A 341 -33.09 16.27 -10.16
CA ALA A 341 -32.81 17.14 -11.30
C ALA A 341 -33.21 16.45 -12.61
N ARG A 342 -33.86 17.21 -13.50
CA ARG A 342 -34.32 16.74 -14.80
C ARG A 342 -33.64 17.50 -15.92
N TYR A 343 -33.14 16.76 -16.90
CA TYR A 343 -32.53 17.33 -18.08
C TYR A 343 -33.37 17.02 -19.31
N THR A 344 -33.45 17.99 -20.22
CA THR A 344 -34.04 17.78 -21.53
C THR A 344 -33.03 17.08 -22.43
N SER A 345 -33.40 15.93 -22.99
CA SER A 345 -32.51 15.12 -23.83
C SER A 345 -32.70 15.44 -25.31
N ALA A 346 -31.60 15.66 -26.01
CA ALA A 346 -31.52 15.75 -27.47
C ALA A 346 -30.72 14.57 -28.06
N PRO A 347 -30.84 14.29 -29.38
CA PRO A 347 -30.11 13.20 -30.03
C PRO A 347 -28.60 13.30 -29.84
N GLY A 348 -27.88 12.18 -29.80
CA GLY A 348 -26.42 12.19 -29.60
C GLY A 348 -25.99 12.45 -28.14
N LEU A 349 -26.83 12.07 -27.17
CA LEU A 349 -26.57 12.17 -25.73
C LEU A 349 -26.25 13.61 -25.30
N ARG A 350 -27.07 14.54 -25.76
CA ARG A 350 -26.99 15.96 -25.37
C ARG A 350 -28.06 16.23 -24.33
N PHE A 351 -27.66 16.80 -23.21
CA PHE A 351 -28.55 17.08 -22.09
C PHE A 351 -28.50 18.56 -21.76
N THR A 352 -29.66 19.19 -21.67
CA THR A 352 -29.78 20.61 -21.36
C THR A 352 -30.65 20.82 -20.13
N GLY A 353 -30.10 21.52 -19.14
CA GLY A 353 -30.81 21.94 -17.93
C GLY A 353 -31.82 23.04 -18.21
N GLU A 354 -32.49 23.48 -17.16
CA GLU A 354 -33.42 24.61 -17.21
C GLU A 354 -32.68 25.95 -17.29
N GLN A 355 -33.32 26.94 -17.93
CA GLN A 355 -32.84 28.32 -18.02
C GLN A 355 -31.46 28.51 -18.68
N VAL A 356 -31.08 27.61 -19.59
CA VAL A 356 -29.83 27.72 -20.35
C VAL A 356 -29.94 28.79 -21.44
N ALA A 357 -28.95 29.67 -21.52
CA ALA A 357 -28.81 30.67 -22.58
C ALA A 357 -27.71 30.25 -23.55
N MET A 358 -28.07 29.95 -24.80
CA MET A 358 -27.12 29.52 -25.83
C MET A 358 -27.15 30.49 -27.01
N ALA A 359 -26.00 31.05 -27.39
CA ALA A 359 -25.86 31.88 -28.58
C ALA A 359 -26.15 31.08 -29.86
N SER A 360 -26.60 31.76 -30.93
CA SER A 360 -27.00 31.11 -32.20
C SER A 360 -25.85 30.41 -32.93
N THR A 361 -24.62 30.83 -32.69
CA THR A 361 -23.39 30.27 -33.28
C THR A 361 -22.72 29.23 -32.39
N ALA A 362 -23.20 29.04 -31.15
CA ALA A 362 -22.63 28.08 -30.22
C ALA A 362 -23.00 26.64 -30.62
N VAL A 363 -22.05 25.71 -30.46
CA VAL A 363 -22.21 24.31 -30.85
C VAL A 363 -22.11 23.41 -29.62
N LEU A 364 -23.20 22.72 -29.31
CA LEU A 364 -23.22 21.63 -28.35
C LEU A 364 -22.92 20.30 -29.06
N GLY A 365 -21.73 19.76 -28.79
CA GLY A 365 -21.26 18.47 -29.28
C GLY A 365 -21.99 17.28 -28.67
N ARG A 366 -21.59 16.06 -29.07
CA ARG A 366 -22.17 14.81 -28.55
C ARG A 366 -21.69 14.55 -27.12
N ARG A 367 -22.48 13.80 -26.34
CA ARG A 367 -22.16 13.39 -24.95
C ARG A 367 -21.86 14.59 -24.04
N SER A 368 -22.59 15.68 -24.19
CA SER A 368 -22.40 16.89 -23.41
C SER A 368 -23.62 17.16 -22.53
N LEU A 369 -23.39 17.60 -21.29
CA LEU A 369 -24.42 17.98 -20.34
C LEU A 369 -24.23 19.44 -19.94
N LEU A 370 -25.29 20.24 -20.11
CA LEU A 370 -25.35 21.63 -19.66
C LEU A 370 -26.18 21.70 -18.38
N GLY A 371 -25.58 22.19 -17.29
CA GLY A 371 -26.23 22.43 -16.01
C GLY A 371 -27.27 23.56 -16.07
N LEU A 372 -27.91 23.79 -14.91
CA LEU A 372 -28.90 24.84 -14.73
C LEU A 372 -28.27 26.22 -14.95
N GLN A 373 -28.98 27.14 -15.61
CA GLN A 373 -28.53 28.52 -15.82
C GLN A 373 -27.19 28.68 -16.56
N ALA A 374 -26.72 27.66 -17.26
CA ALA A 374 -25.48 27.74 -18.03
C ALA A 374 -25.61 28.73 -19.21
N ARG A 375 -24.51 29.44 -19.52
CA ARG A 375 -24.44 30.42 -20.61
C ARG A 375 -23.33 30.08 -21.59
N LEU A 376 -23.67 29.99 -22.87
CA LEU A 376 -22.74 29.77 -23.98
C LEU A 376 -22.74 30.98 -24.92
N ASP A 377 -21.60 31.66 -25.01
CA ASP A 377 -21.40 32.81 -25.90
C ASP A 377 -21.14 32.40 -27.36
N GLU A 378 -21.02 33.41 -28.23
CA GLU A 378 -20.84 33.22 -29.67
C GLU A 378 -19.60 32.40 -30.03
N GLY A 379 -19.77 31.39 -30.89
CA GLY A 379 -18.68 30.55 -31.37
C GLY A 379 -18.12 29.54 -30.35
N ALA A 380 -18.72 29.42 -29.16
CA ALA A 380 -18.31 28.43 -28.16
C ALA A 380 -18.61 26.99 -28.63
N GLN A 381 -17.68 26.06 -28.39
CA GLN A 381 -17.79 24.66 -28.78
C GLN A 381 -17.59 23.75 -27.57
N VAL A 382 -18.57 22.89 -27.26
CA VAL A 382 -18.53 22.02 -26.08
C VAL A 382 -18.73 20.56 -26.49
N HIS A 383 -17.70 19.73 -26.36
CA HIS A 383 -17.70 18.33 -26.77
C HIS A 383 -17.40 17.41 -25.59
N GLU A 384 -18.22 16.36 -25.39
CA GLU A 384 -17.95 15.30 -24.41
C GLU A 384 -17.68 15.81 -22.99
N SER A 385 -18.35 16.90 -22.60
CA SER A 385 -18.05 17.65 -21.38
C SER A 385 -19.30 17.83 -20.52
N VAL A 386 -19.10 17.91 -19.21
CA VAL A 386 -20.16 18.15 -18.22
C VAL A 386 -19.96 19.53 -17.63
N LEU A 387 -20.98 20.38 -17.75
CA LEU A 387 -20.98 21.73 -17.18
C LEU A 387 -21.93 21.80 -15.99
N GLY A 388 -21.43 22.38 -14.90
CA GLY A 388 -22.15 22.68 -13.68
C GLY A 388 -23.20 23.78 -13.82
N GLU A 389 -23.83 24.08 -12.69
CA GLU A 389 -24.79 25.17 -12.59
C GLU A 389 -24.10 26.54 -12.67
N GLY A 390 -24.72 27.49 -13.37
CA GLY A 390 -24.23 28.86 -13.48
C GLY A 390 -22.89 29.01 -14.22
N VAL A 391 -22.49 28.01 -15.00
CA VAL A 391 -21.25 28.06 -15.79
C VAL A 391 -21.40 29.02 -16.96
N HIS A 392 -20.41 29.90 -17.14
CA HIS A 392 -20.36 30.86 -18.25
C HIS A 392 -19.16 30.55 -19.16
N ILE A 393 -19.41 30.34 -20.45
CA ILE A 393 -18.35 30.08 -21.44
C ILE A 393 -18.28 31.24 -22.42
N GLY A 394 -17.11 31.88 -22.46
CA GLY A 394 -16.80 33.01 -23.32
C GLY A 394 -16.72 32.67 -24.81
N ALA A 395 -16.71 33.73 -25.61
CA ALA A 395 -16.75 33.63 -27.07
C ALA A 395 -15.51 32.91 -27.65
N ASN A 396 -15.75 32.11 -28.70
CA ASN A 396 -14.73 31.33 -29.42
C ASN A 396 -13.91 30.34 -28.55
N SER A 397 -14.43 29.92 -27.40
CA SER A 397 -13.77 28.95 -26.52
C SER A 397 -14.15 27.51 -26.88
N THR A 398 -13.17 26.60 -26.80
CA THR A 398 -13.33 25.18 -27.13
C THR A 398 -13.09 24.33 -25.89
N ILE A 399 -14.08 23.54 -25.51
CA ILE A 399 -14.04 22.66 -24.33
C ILE A 399 -14.27 21.22 -24.79
N ARG A 400 -13.34 20.33 -24.44
CA ARG A 400 -13.38 18.92 -24.83
C ARG A 400 -13.08 18.00 -23.66
N GLY A 401 -13.93 17.00 -23.44
CA GLY A 401 -13.68 15.95 -22.46
C GLY A 401 -13.50 16.45 -21.02
N SER A 402 -14.02 17.64 -20.69
CA SER A 402 -13.71 18.35 -19.45
C SER A 402 -14.92 18.48 -18.52
N TYR A 403 -14.64 18.64 -17.24
CA TYR A 403 -15.64 18.67 -16.18
C TYR A 403 -15.54 20.00 -15.44
N LEU A 404 -16.57 20.81 -15.59
CA LEU A 404 -16.67 22.14 -14.99
C LEU A 404 -17.71 22.09 -13.89
N TRP A 405 -17.33 22.43 -12.67
CA TRP A 405 -18.26 22.47 -11.54
C TRP A 405 -19.09 23.77 -11.53
N ARG A 406 -19.75 24.05 -10.40
CA ARG A 406 -20.66 25.20 -10.25
C ARG A 406 -19.89 26.53 -10.36
N SER A 407 -20.55 27.51 -10.96
CA SER A 407 -20.10 28.91 -11.04
C SER A 407 -18.71 29.12 -11.67
N VAL A 408 -18.29 28.21 -12.56
CA VAL A 408 -17.05 28.38 -13.33
C VAL A 408 -17.26 29.40 -14.45
N VAL A 409 -16.31 30.33 -14.59
CA VAL A 409 -16.30 31.34 -15.64
C VAL A 409 -15.09 31.12 -16.54
N VAL A 410 -15.34 30.89 -17.83
CA VAL A 410 -14.30 30.73 -18.85
C VAL A 410 -14.29 31.96 -19.76
N GLY A 411 -13.12 32.56 -19.92
CA GLY A 411 -12.87 33.71 -20.80
C GLY A 411 -12.98 33.38 -22.28
N ARG A 412 -12.58 34.34 -23.11
CA ARG A 412 -12.63 34.26 -24.58
C ARG A 412 -11.45 33.52 -25.15
N GLY A 413 -11.66 32.77 -26.23
CA GLY A 413 -10.60 32.08 -26.96
C GLY A 413 -9.81 31.07 -26.12
N CYS A 414 -10.44 30.46 -25.12
CA CYS A 414 -9.80 29.46 -24.27
C CYS A 414 -9.91 28.06 -24.89
N THR A 415 -8.88 27.24 -24.69
CA THR A 415 -8.88 25.82 -25.09
C THR A 415 -8.70 24.96 -23.86
N ILE A 416 -9.69 24.12 -23.53
CA ILE A 416 -9.68 23.27 -22.35
C ILE A 416 -9.91 21.82 -22.77
N GLU A 417 -8.92 20.95 -22.52
CA GLU A 417 -8.96 19.54 -22.92
C GLU A 417 -8.72 18.61 -21.72
N GLN A 418 -9.65 17.68 -21.46
CA GLN A 418 -9.53 16.66 -20.41
C GLN A 418 -9.09 17.20 -19.04
N CYS A 419 -9.73 18.28 -18.59
CA CYS A 419 -9.44 18.93 -17.32
C CYS A 419 -10.61 18.77 -16.32
N LEU A 420 -10.27 18.84 -15.03
CA LEU A 420 -11.24 18.91 -13.94
C LEU A 420 -11.10 20.27 -13.25
N LEU A 421 -12.17 21.07 -13.30
CA LEU A 421 -12.20 22.43 -12.77
C LEU A 421 -13.14 22.51 -11.57
N GLY A 422 -12.57 22.95 -10.44
CA GLY A 422 -13.25 23.20 -9.18
C GLY A 422 -14.34 24.26 -9.24
N GLU A 423 -15.02 24.44 -8.12
CA GLU A 423 -16.11 25.40 -7.97
C GLU A 423 -15.59 26.84 -7.92
N GLY A 424 -16.29 27.75 -8.61
CA GLY A 424 -15.95 29.17 -8.62
C GLY A 424 -14.63 29.52 -9.34
N VAL A 425 -14.05 28.59 -10.10
CA VAL A 425 -12.82 28.84 -10.88
C VAL A 425 -13.06 29.89 -11.97
N GLN A 426 -12.11 30.81 -12.12
CA GLN A 426 -12.12 31.84 -13.16
C GLN A 426 -10.93 31.67 -14.09
N ILE A 427 -11.21 31.37 -15.36
CA ILE A 427 -10.21 31.30 -16.42
C ILE A 427 -10.33 32.57 -17.25
N LEU A 428 -9.27 33.37 -17.30
CA LEU A 428 -9.24 34.60 -18.10
C LEU A 428 -9.03 34.32 -19.59
N ASP A 429 -8.90 35.37 -20.40
CA ASP A 429 -8.86 35.24 -21.86
C ASP A 429 -7.58 34.54 -22.37
N HIS A 430 -7.70 33.80 -23.48
CA HIS A 430 -6.60 33.15 -24.21
C HIS A 430 -5.81 32.07 -23.44
N VAL A 431 -6.43 31.45 -22.44
CA VAL A 431 -5.81 30.37 -21.65
C VAL A 431 -5.91 29.02 -22.36
N HIS A 432 -4.83 28.24 -22.29
CA HIS A 432 -4.76 26.88 -22.80
C HIS A 432 -4.48 25.90 -21.66
N LEU A 433 -5.47 25.07 -21.34
CA LEU A 433 -5.35 24.00 -20.35
C LEU A 433 -5.19 22.66 -21.06
N GLN A 434 -4.06 22.01 -20.82
CA GLN A 434 -3.74 20.70 -21.39
C GLN A 434 -4.28 19.56 -20.54
N ARG A 435 -4.33 18.36 -21.14
CA ARG A 435 -4.88 17.14 -20.53
C ARG A 435 -4.34 16.84 -19.13
N GLY A 436 -5.25 16.34 -18.28
CA GLY A 436 -4.92 15.89 -16.93
C GLY A 436 -4.73 17.01 -15.92
N THR A 437 -4.98 18.27 -16.32
CA THR A 437 -4.89 19.41 -15.39
C THR A 437 -6.07 19.39 -14.42
N VAL A 438 -5.76 19.53 -13.12
CA VAL A 438 -6.75 19.64 -12.05
C VAL A 438 -6.60 21.01 -11.40
N VAL A 439 -7.70 21.77 -11.34
CA VAL A 439 -7.73 23.11 -10.75
C VAL A 439 -8.65 23.10 -9.53
N GLY A 440 -8.10 23.43 -8.36
CA GLY A 440 -8.80 23.55 -7.08
C GLY A 440 -9.86 24.64 -7.06
N ASP A 441 -10.66 24.67 -6.00
CA ASP A 441 -11.79 25.58 -5.89
C ASP A 441 -11.30 27.05 -5.74
N GLY A 442 -12.01 28.00 -6.36
CA GLY A 442 -11.73 29.43 -6.26
C GLY A 442 -10.47 29.96 -6.97
N CYS A 443 -9.70 29.10 -7.65
CA CYS A 443 -8.51 29.49 -8.40
C CYS A 443 -8.82 30.46 -9.56
N VAL A 444 -7.91 31.41 -9.80
CA VAL A 444 -7.97 32.33 -10.94
C VAL A 444 -6.73 32.14 -11.81
N ILE A 445 -6.91 31.84 -13.10
CA ILE A 445 -5.81 31.68 -14.05
C ILE A 445 -5.67 32.96 -14.88
N GLY A 446 -4.45 33.51 -14.92
CA GLY A 446 -4.09 34.73 -15.65
C GLY A 446 -4.35 34.63 -17.16
N PRO A 447 -4.47 35.76 -17.88
CA PRO A 447 -4.64 35.76 -19.32
C PRO A 447 -3.35 35.33 -20.04
N ASP A 448 -3.49 34.77 -21.25
CA ASP A 448 -2.38 34.34 -22.13
C ASP A 448 -1.45 33.25 -21.55
N VAL A 449 -1.98 32.41 -20.64
CA VAL A 449 -1.21 31.34 -19.96
C VAL A 449 -1.42 29.99 -20.61
N GLN A 450 -0.35 29.20 -20.69
CA GLN A 450 -0.38 27.79 -21.07
C GLN A 450 0.04 26.92 -19.88
N VAL A 451 -0.88 26.09 -19.40
CA VAL A 451 -0.61 25.19 -18.27
C VAL A 451 -0.13 23.84 -18.82
N PRO A 452 1.01 23.30 -18.33
CA PRO A 452 1.52 22.01 -18.78
C PRO A 452 0.58 20.85 -18.43
N PRO A 453 0.68 19.71 -19.13
CA PRO A 453 -0.21 18.58 -18.89
C PRO A 453 0.04 17.96 -17.51
N TYR A 454 -1.01 17.38 -16.91
CA TYR A 454 -0.97 16.76 -15.57
C TYR A 454 -0.60 17.72 -14.42
N SER A 455 -0.71 19.03 -14.65
CA SER A 455 -0.47 20.03 -13.61
C SER A 455 -1.61 20.09 -12.61
N ARG A 456 -1.29 20.43 -11.36
CA ARG A 456 -2.27 20.66 -10.30
C ARG A 456 -2.16 22.12 -9.88
N VAL A 457 -3.28 22.82 -9.78
CA VAL A 457 -3.35 24.22 -9.36
C VAL A 457 -4.25 24.31 -8.14
N SER A 458 -3.80 24.94 -7.06
CA SER A 458 -4.54 25.06 -5.81
C SER A 458 -4.46 26.48 -5.26
N MET A 459 -5.43 26.88 -4.44
CA MET A 459 -5.32 28.09 -3.63
C MET A 459 -4.33 27.94 -2.47
N HIS A 460 -4.14 26.70 -2.00
CA HIS A 460 -3.19 26.37 -0.93
C HIS A 460 -1.83 25.98 -1.51
N ALA A 461 -0.75 26.46 -0.90
CA ALA A 461 0.60 26.00 -1.21
C ALA A 461 0.71 24.49 -0.97
N PHE A 462 1.51 23.80 -1.78
CA PHE A 462 1.77 22.37 -1.61
C PHE A 462 2.46 22.15 -0.26
N ARG A 463 1.90 21.29 0.59
CA ARG A 463 2.49 20.88 1.88
C ARG A 463 2.96 19.43 1.73
N THR A 464 4.21 19.14 2.03
CA THR A 464 4.70 17.77 2.22
C THR A 464 4.30 17.28 3.61
N SER A 465 4.20 15.97 3.81
CA SER A 465 3.78 15.33 5.07
C SER A 465 4.71 15.59 6.27
N GLU A 466 5.86 16.24 6.04
CA GLU A 466 6.88 16.54 7.06
C GLU A 466 6.75 17.96 7.64
N ASP A 467 5.95 18.85 7.02
CA ASP A 467 5.79 20.24 7.45
C ASP A 467 4.64 20.40 8.49
N ASP A 468 4.67 19.60 9.55
CA ASP A 468 3.72 19.65 10.68
C ASP A 468 4.10 20.73 11.75
N ASP A 469 4.98 21.68 11.40
CA ASP A 469 5.33 22.81 12.26
C ASP A 469 4.24 23.92 12.21
N GLU A 470 3.83 24.36 13.40
CA GLU A 470 2.70 25.25 13.73
C GLU A 470 2.79 26.70 13.21
N ASP A 471 3.02 26.92 11.92
CA ASP A 471 2.94 28.27 11.33
C ASP A 471 1.85 28.31 10.25
N GLU A 472 0.62 28.69 10.62
CA GLU A 472 -0.36 29.18 9.65
C GLU A 472 0.17 30.50 9.04
N PRO A 473 0.55 30.57 7.74
CA PRO A 473 0.81 31.85 7.14
C PRO A 473 -0.49 32.64 7.12
N SER A 474 -0.45 33.86 7.65
CA SER A 474 -1.58 34.80 7.65
C SER A 474 -2.16 34.96 6.24
N MET A 475 -3.50 34.94 6.13
CA MET A 475 -4.31 35.00 4.90
C MET A 475 -4.03 36.15 3.89
N ASP A 476 -3.06 37.03 4.13
CA ASP A 476 -2.97 38.34 3.48
C ASP A 476 -1.80 38.54 2.49
N GLU A 477 -1.02 37.51 2.15
CA GLU A 477 0.00 37.61 1.06
C GLU A 477 -0.16 36.47 0.03
N VAL A 478 -1.26 36.51 -0.73
CA VAL A 478 -1.53 35.58 -1.84
C VAL A 478 -0.78 36.04 -3.09
N ASP A 479 0.55 36.05 -3.05
CA ASP A 479 1.36 36.29 -4.24
C ASP A 479 1.32 35.07 -5.15
N ALA A 480 0.71 35.25 -6.31
CA ALA A 480 0.53 34.21 -7.30
C ALA A 480 1.86 33.83 -7.96
N ASP A 481 2.02 32.53 -8.25
CA ASP A 481 3.17 32.06 -8.99
C ASP A 481 3.25 32.78 -10.35
N ALA A 482 4.41 33.33 -10.69
CA ALA A 482 4.63 34.06 -11.94
C ALA A 482 4.28 33.21 -13.18
N ALA A 483 4.32 31.88 -13.03
CA ALA A 483 3.94 30.89 -14.05
C ALA A 483 2.44 30.93 -14.43
N LEU A 484 1.55 31.35 -13.52
CA LEU A 484 0.10 31.42 -13.76
C LEU A 484 -0.37 32.81 -14.23
N GLY A 485 0.56 33.76 -14.39
CA GLY A 485 0.32 35.10 -14.93
C GLY A 485 -0.02 36.16 -13.87
N ARG A 486 0.15 37.44 -14.21
CA ARG A 486 0.12 38.60 -13.27
C ARG A 486 -1.21 38.85 -12.54
N ALA A 487 -2.30 38.22 -12.97
CA ALA A 487 -3.63 38.35 -12.37
C ALA A 487 -4.15 37.03 -11.82
N SER A 488 -3.28 36.03 -11.69
CA SER A 488 -3.67 34.74 -11.15
C SER A 488 -3.82 34.78 -9.63
N ARG A 489 -4.55 33.80 -9.12
CA ARG A 489 -4.66 33.48 -7.69
C ARG A 489 -4.58 31.98 -7.60
N GLY A 490 -3.49 31.47 -7.03
CA GLY A 490 -3.21 30.05 -6.87
C GLY A 490 -1.73 29.73 -7.05
N TYR A 491 -1.34 28.60 -6.48
CA TYR A 491 -0.02 28.00 -6.60
C TYR A 491 -0.06 26.85 -7.61
N LEU A 492 0.97 26.78 -8.46
CA LEU A 492 1.20 25.62 -9.30
C LEU A 492 1.90 24.55 -8.45
N TRP A 493 1.23 23.43 -8.23
CA TRP A 493 1.85 22.28 -7.58
C TRP A 493 2.79 21.58 -8.54
N ALA A 494 3.87 21.01 -8.00
CA ALA A 494 4.80 20.22 -8.79
C ALA A 494 4.05 19.09 -9.52
N PRO A 495 4.44 18.77 -10.77
CA PRO A 495 3.82 17.68 -11.50
C PRO A 495 4.01 16.37 -10.74
N LEU A 496 2.97 15.54 -10.74
CA LEU A 496 2.91 14.27 -10.03
C LEU A 496 4.16 13.43 -10.32
N GLY A 497 4.88 12.99 -9.29
CA GLY A 497 6.13 12.22 -9.43
C GLY A 497 7.42 13.02 -9.68
N ALA A 498 7.44 14.34 -9.48
CA ALA A 498 8.67 15.13 -9.45
C ALA A 498 9.11 15.53 -8.03
N ALA A 499 8.23 15.48 -7.04
CA ALA A 499 8.52 15.91 -5.67
C ALA A 499 9.15 14.81 -4.79
N HIS A 500 8.79 13.53 -4.98
CA HIS A 500 9.33 12.43 -4.17
C HIS A 500 10.69 11.92 -4.65
N ALA A 501 11.04 12.11 -5.94
CA ALA A 501 12.32 11.62 -6.47
C ALA A 501 13.57 12.38 -5.95
N ALA A 502 13.41 13.43 -5.14
CA ALA A 502 14.52 14.24 -4.63
C ALA A 502 14.88 13.95 -3.16
N ASP A 503 14.00 13.30 -2.39
CA ASP A 503 14.18 13.04 -0.95
C ASP A 503 14.05 11.55 -0.58
N ASP A 504 13.91 10.64 -1.56
CA ASP A 504 13.73 9.18 -1.36
C ASP A 504 15.02 8.41 -0.94
N ASP A 505 16.08 9.08 -0.46
CA ASP A 505 17.35 8.39 -0.12
C ASP A 505 17.50 8.01 1.37
N ASP A 506 16.58 8.40 2.29
CA ASP A 506 16.81 8.24 3.74
C ASP A 506 15.58 7.84 4.62
N SER A 507 14.40 7.52 4.07
CA SER A 507 13.26 7.06 4.90
C SER A 507 12.88 5.60 4.64
N ASP A 508 13.17 4.71 5.61
CA ASP A 508 12.75 3.30 5.66
C ASP A 508 11.21 3.09 5.83
N GLU A 509 10.38 4.06 5.43
CA GLU A 509 8.93 3.85 5.40
C GLU A 509 8.58 2.94 4.22
N GLU A 510 7.87 1.84 4.46
CA GLU A 510 7.29 0.98 3.43
C GLU A 510 6.26 1.81 2.62
N VAL A 511 6.72 2.56 1.61
CA VAL A 511 5.85 3.31 0.71
C VAL A 511 5.03 2.31 -0.09
N ASP A 512 3.71 2.40 0.04
CA ASP A 512 2.76 1.60 -0.72
C ASP A 512 3.12 1.57 -2.23
N GLU A 513 3.50 0.39 -2.74
CA GLU A 513 3.87 0.18 -4.15
C GLU A 513 2.83 0.71 -5.15
N LEU A 514 1.54 0.70 -4.80
CA LEU A 514 0.46 1.22 -5.64
C LEU A 514 0.35 2.75 -5.60
N GLU A 515 0.82 3.38 -4.54
CA GLU A 515 0.88 4.84 -4.41
C GLU A 515 2.21 5.44 -4.87
N HIS A 516 3.15 4.59 -5.29
CA HIS A 516 4.40 4.99 -5.91
C HIS A 516 4.19 6.07 -6.98
N ALA A 517 5.06 7.06 -7.01
CA ALA A 517 4.85 8.30 -7.75
C ALA A 517 4.67 8.09 -9.28
N ALA A 518 5.27 7.03 -9.83
CA ALA A 518 5.08 6.63 -11.22
C ALA A 518 3.66 6.09 -11.50
N ASN A 519 3.06 5.36 -10.56
CA ASN A 519 1.68 4.87 -10.64
C ASN A 519 0.68 6.01 -10.52
N ALA A 520 0.99 7.02 -9.70
CA ALA A 520 0.14 8.19 -9.52
C ALA A 520 -0.22 8.87 -10.86
N ARG A 521 0.72 8.95 -11.81
CA ARG A 521 0.48 9.51 -13.17
C ARG A 521 -0.55 8.72 -13.98
N LEU A 522 -0.64 7.40 -13.79
CA LEU A 522 -1.60 6.55 -14.48
C LEU A 522 -3.05 6.78 -14.02
N PHE A 523 -3.24 7.32 -12.81
CA PHE A 523 -4.55 7.67 -12.27
C PHE A 523 -5.08 9.01 -12.79
N ALA A 524 -4.24 9.81 -13.47
CA ALA A 524 -4.64 11.10 -14.02
C ALA A 524 -5.54 10.96 -15.25
N MET A 525 -6.42 11.94 -15.45
CA MET A 525 -7.35 11.96 -16.58
C MET A 525 -6.60 12.07 -17.91
N GLY A 526 -6.92 11.19 -18.87
CA GLY A 526 -6.29 11.18 -20.18
C GLY A 526 -4.89 10.55 -20.23
N ALA A 527 -4.42 9.97 -19.11
CA ALA A 527 -3.20 9.19 -19.08
C ALA A 527 -3.33 7.93 -19.95
N ASP A 528 -2.30 7.68 -20.76
CA ASP A 528 -2.16 6.48 -21.57
C ASP A 528 -0.88 5.73 -21.13
N ARG A 529 -0.75 4.45 -21.47
CA ARG A 529 0.40 3.61 -21.07
C ARG A 529 1.75 4.16 -21.57
N SER A 530 1.72 5.08 -22.53
CA SER A 530 2.88 5.79 -23.09
C SER A 530 3.40 6.94 -22.23
N VAL A 531 2.69 7.33 -21.16
CA VAL A 531 3.05 8.45 -20.27
C VAL A 531 4.05 8.02 -19.19
N VAL A 532 4.11 6.73 -18.86
CA VAL A 532 5.09 6.18 -17.93
C VAL A 532 6.37 5.87 -18.71
N VAL A 533 7.46 6.53 -18.32
CA VAL A 533 8.81 6.09 -18.69
C VAL A 533 9.04 4.84 -17.86
N TRP A 534 9.06 3.69 -18.53
CA TRP A 534 9.45 2.43 -17.90
C TRP A 534 10.97 2.50 -17.78
N ASP A 535 11.48 2.86 -16.60
CA ASP A 535 12.91 2.68 -16.33
C ASP A 535 13.15 1.18 -16.21
N ASP A 536 13.48 0.56 -17.34
CA ASP A 536 13.92 -0.84 -17.44
C ASP A 536 15.20 -1.09 -16.61
N ALA A 537 15.85 -0.05 -16.06
CA ALA A 537 17.07 -0.10 -15.27
C ALA A 537 16.92 -0.85 -13.94
N ALA A 538 15.74 -0.85 -13.30
CA ALA A 538 15.51 -1.62 -12.07
C ALA A 538 15.35 -3.13 -12.35
N SER A 539 15.10 -3.52 -13.60
CA SER A 539 14.98 -4.92 -14.02
C SER A 539 16.33 -5.55 -14.42
N GLU A 540 17.41 -4.77 -14.51
CA GLU A 540 18.75 -5.27 -14.83
C GLU A 540 19.56 -5.71 -13.59
N LEU A 541 19.10 -5.36 -12.37
CA LEU A 541 19.77 -5.78 -11.13
C LEU A 541 19.32 -7.16 -10.61
N SER A 542 18.18 -7.67 -11.07
CA SER A 542 17.72 -9.04 -10.75
C SER A 542 18.21 -10.11 -11.74
N SER A 543 19.17 -9.78 -12.61
CA SER A 543 19.79 -10.73 -13.56
C SER A 543 21.29 -10.88 -13.38
N ILE A 544 21.85 -10.55 -12.20
CA ILE A 544 23.27 -10.81 -11.91
C ILE A 544 23.46 -12.24 -11.35
N ASP A 545 23.01 -13.22 -12.13
CA ASP A 545 23.43 -14.60 -11.95
C ASP A 545 24.80 -14.79 -12.59
N ALA A 546 25.79 -14.98 -11.71
CA ALA A 546 26.84 -16.00 -11.80
C ALA A 546 27.35 -16.36 -13.21
N ASP A 547 28.26 -15.54 -13.75
CA ASP A 547 29.19 -15.99 -14.79
C ASP A 547 30.53 -15.25 -14.64
N SER A 548 31.38 -15.73 -13.72
CA SER A 548 32.83 -15.57 -13.83
C SER A 548 33.58 -16.57 -12.95
N ASP A 549 34.45 -17.34 -13.60
CA ASP A 549 35.56 -18.15 -13.09
C ASP A 549 35.34 -19.65 -12.91
N ALA A 550 35.39 -20.37 -14.03
CA ALA A 550 35.90 -21.74 -14.07
C ALA A 550 36.53 -22.08 -15.44
N ASP A 551 37.69 -21.49 -15.76
CA ASP A 551 38.58 -21.97 -16.82
C ASP A 551 39.91 -22.46 -16.22
N ALA A 552 39.93 -23.70 -15.75
CA ALA A 552 41.09 -24.60 -15.79
C ALA A 552 40.73 -25.93 -15.12
N LEU A 553 40.37 -26.94 -15.92
CA LEU A 553 41.17 -28.16 -16.11
C LEU A 553 40.38 -29.19 -16.94
N SER A 554 41.09 -29.73 -17.92
CA SER A 554 40.67 -30.66 -18.95
C SER A 554 40.51 -32.10 -18.45
N ASP A 555 39.51 -32.80 -19.00
CA ASP A 555 39.63 -33.97 -19.90
C ASP A 555 38.78 -35.23 -19.55
N GLU A 556 38.29 -35.83 -20.63
CA GLU A 556 37.81 -37.22 -20.84
C GLU A 556 36.35 -37.64 -20.51
N SER A 557 35.49 -37.41 -21.51
CA SER A 557 34.74 -38.40 -22.34
C SER A 557 33.85 -39.53 -21.76
N LEU A 558 32.58 -39.54 -22.26
CA LEU A 558 31.62 -40.66 -22.50
C LEU A 558 30.96 -41.25 -21.22
N ASP A 559 29.66 -41.56 -21.13
CA ASP A 559 28.71 -42.09 -22.11
C ASP A 559 27.26 -41.88 -21.59
N GLU A 560 26.27 -41.93 -22.49
CA GLU A 560 24.83 -41.81 -22.22
C GLU A 560 24.27 -43.07 -21.52
N SER A 561 23.38 -42.93 -20.52
CA SER A 561 22.04 -43.57 -20.47
C SER A 561 21.35 -43.52 -19.10
N ASP A 562 20.08 -43.13 -19.17
CA ASP A 562 18.88 -43.59 -18.46
C ASP A 562 18.56 -43.26 -16.98
N GLU A 563 17.29 -42.83 -16.88
CA GLU A 563 16.27 -43.03 -15.84
C GLU A 563 16.26 -42.21 -14.53
N SER A 564 15.17 -41.43 -14.44
CA SER A 564 14.27 -41.22 -13.30
C SER A 564 14.38 -39.94 -12.44
N SER A 565 13.26 -39.20 -12.47
CA SER A 565 12.68 -38.16 -11.59
C SER A 565 13.47 -37.66 -10.37
N PRO A 566 13.48 -36.34 -10.11
CA PRO A 566 13.62 -35.83 -8.75
C PRO A 566 12.23 -35.59 -8.13
N ALA A 567 12.01 -36.20 -6.97
CA ALA A 567 10.97 -35.81 -6.02
C ALA A 567 11.41 -34.52 -5.31
N SER A 568 10.44 -33.64 -5.04
CA SER A 568 10.59 -32.42 -4.27
C SER A 568 11.16 -32.68 -2.86
N PRO A 569 11.97 -31.76 -2.29
CA PRO A 569 12.41 -31.88 -0.90
C PRO A 569 11.30 -31.36 0.02
N SER A 570 10.74 -32.24 0.84
CA SER A 570 9.96 -31.85 2.01
C SER A 570 10.89 -31.25 3.05
N GLY A 571 10.74 -29.94 3.32
CA GLY A 571 11.30 -29.27 4.47
C GLY A 571 10.66 -29.81 5.75
N TYR A 572 11.23 -30.88 6.30
CA TYR A 572 11.03 -31.26 7.69
C TYR A 572 12.39 -31.15 8.37
N GLY A 573 12.45 -30.25 9.35
CA GLY A 573 13.65 -29.95 10.13
C GLY A 573 14.28 -31.22 10.69
N SER A 574 15.47 -31.53 10.18
CA SER A 574 16.37 -32.48 10.83
C SER A 574 17.08 -31.74 11.96
N MET A 575 16.63 -31.95 13.20
CA MET A 575 17.45 -31.65 14.38
C MET A 575 18.68 -32.57 14.34
N SER A 576 19.78 -32.08 13.77
CA SER A 576 21.07 -32.76 13.85
C SER A 576 21.77 -32.33 15.14
N LEU A 577 21.71 -33.20 16.15
CA LEU A 577 22.55 -33.16 17.34
C LEU A 577 23.98 -33.49 16.94
N THR A 578 24.84 -32.49 16.79
CA THR A 578 26.27 -32.70 16.58
C THR A 578 26.92 -33.15 17.88
N LEU A 579 27.02 -34.46 18.06
CA LEU A 579 27.94 -35.07 19.03
C LEU A 579 29.38 -34.75 18.59
N SER A 580 30.13 -34.11 19.48
CA SER A 580 31.56 -33.83 19.34
C SER A 580 32.36 -35.14 19.17
N GLY A 581 32.63 -35.54 17.93
CA GLY A 581 33.48 -36.70 17.65
C GLY A 581 33.39 -37.38 16.28
N GLY A 582 32.59 -36.90 15.32
CA GLY A 582 32.48 -37.54 14.00
C GLY A 582 32.73 -36.56 12.84
N GLN A 583 33.99 -36.36 12.46
CA GLN A 583 34.30 -35.91 11.09
C GLN A 583 34.08 -37.11 10.15
N GLU A 584 33.55 -36.89 8.95
CA GLU A 584 33.45 -37.83 7.80
C GLU A 584 32.05 -38.35 7.36
N SER A 585 30.95 -37.62 7.58
CA SER A 585 29.77 -37.79 6.71
C SER A 585 28.95 -36.51 6.60
N GLN A 586 29.33 -35.66 5.66
CA GLN A 586 28.48 -34.60 5.10
C GLN A 586 28.52 -34.75 3.58
N THR A 587 27.34 -34.78 2.96
CA THR A 587 27.22 -34.80 1.50
C THR A 587 27.68 -33.47 0.89
N TYR A 588 28.07 -33.47 -0.38
CA TYR A 588 28.66 -32.29 -1.03
C TYR A 588 27.70 -31.08 -1.05
N GLY A 589 26.39 -31.32 -1.15
CA GLY A 589 25.35 -30.27 -1.08
C GLY A 589 25.20 -29.65 0.32
N GLU A 590 25.25 -30.46 1.39
CA GLU A 590 25.16 -29.98 2.78
C GLU A 590 26.33 -29.06 3.15
N LYS A 591 27.50 -29.26 2.52
CA LYS A 591 28.66 -28.37 2.71
C LYS A 591 28.43 -27.01 2.08
N ILE A 592 27.93 -26.96 0.84
CA ILE A 592 27.67 -25.69 0.13
C ILE A 592 26.63 -24.87 0.90
N GLU A 593 25.50 -25.49 1.28
CA GLU A 593 24.48 -24.81 2.10
C GLU A 593 25.02 -24.36 3.46
N SER A 594 25.94 -25.11 4.07
CA SER A 594 26.56 -24.72 5.34
C SER A 594 27.51 -23.53 5.20
N GLU A 595 28.22 -23.43 4.08
CA GLU A 595 29.12 -22.30 3.77
C GLU A 595 28.33 -21.04 3.41
N GLU A 596 27.23 -21.17 2.67
CA GLU A 596 26.33 -20.06 2.36
C GLU A 596 25.69 -19.48 3.62
N ARG A 597 25.14 -20.33 4.50
CA ARG A 597 24.61 -19.89 5.82
C ARG A 597 25.66 -19.19 6.67
N LEU A 598 26.92 -19.65 6.61
CA LEU A 598 28.01 -19.02 7.35
C LEU A 598 28.36 -17.64 6.78
N ARG A 599 28.36 -17.48 5.45
CA ARG A 599 28.62 -16.19 4.78
C ARG A 599 27.52 -15.18 5.06
N GLU A 600 26.25 -15.60 4.95
CA GLU A 600 25.09 -14.78 5.28
C GLU A 600 25.15 -14.32 6.75
N PHE A 601 25.42 -15.26 7.66
CA PHE A 601 25.64 -14.94 9.07
C PHE A 601 26.77 -13.92 9.28
N GLN A 602 27.93 -14.11 8.64
CA GLN A 602 29.06 -13.19 8.78
C GLN A 602 28.74 -11.78 8.28
N HIS A 603 28.02 -11.67 7.16
CA HIS A 603 27.59 -10.39 6.60
C HIS A 603 26.61 -9.67 7.54
N GLU A 604 25.55 -10.38 7.97
CA GLU A 604 24.53 -9.81 8.85
C GLU A 604 25.08 -9.46 10.23
N ALA A 605 25.96 -10.30 10.79
CA ALA A 605 26.61 -10.04 12.07
C ALA A 605 27.54 -8.83 12.00
N HIS A 606 28.25 -8.63 10.88
CA HIS A 606 29.08 -7.44 10.68
C HIS A 606 28.21 -6.18 10.56
N ALA A 607 27.15 -6.22 9.75
CA ALA A 607 26.23 -5.10 9.60
C ALA A 607 25.55 -4.71 10.92
N SER A 608 25.13 -5.70 11.72
CA SER A 608 24.56 -5.49 13.05
C SER A 608 25.56 -4.83 14.01
N LEU A 609 26.82 -5.26 13.98
CA LEU A 609 27.88 -4.66 14.79
C LEU A 609 28.23 -3.23 14.36
N GLU A 610 28.20 -2.96 13.06
CA GLU A 610 28.43 -1.62 12.49
C GLU A 610 27.32 -0.66 12.87
N ARG A 611 26.05 -1.05 12.72
CA ARG A 611 24.88 -0.31 13.24
C ARG A 611 25.01 -0.05 14.73
N ALA A 612 25.36 -1.07 15.52
CA ALA A 612 25.54 -0.94 16.96
C ALA A 612 26.69 0.01 17.35
N PHE A 613 27.73 0.12 16.51
CA PHE A 613 28.83 1.06 16.70
C PHE A 613 28.43 2.50 16.40
N ASP A 614 27.73 2.73 15.30
CA ASP A 614 27.30 4.07 14.87
C ASP A 614 26.23 4.65 15.80
N GLU A 615 25.27 3.82 16.20
CA GLU A 615 24.17 4.19 17.10
C GLU A 615 24.56 4.16 18.59
N LYS A 616 25.77 3.67 18.91
CA LYS A 616 26.31 3.53 20.28
C LYS A 616 25.38 2.72 21.21
N HIS A 617 24.92 1.58 20.73
CA HIS A 617 24.12 0.67 21.54
C HIS A 617 24.85 0.19 22.81
N ALA A 618 24.07 -0.24 23.79
CA ALA A 618 24.60 -0.95 24.94
C ALA A 618 25.15 -2.32 24.50
N PRO A 619 26.31 -2.77 25.03
CA PRO A 619 26.93 -4.03 24.63
C PRO A 619 26.03 -5.25 24.91
N GLU A 620 25.13 -5.16 25.89
CA GLU A 620 24.15 -6.21 26.22
C GLU A 620 23.10 -6.40 25.12
N ASN A 621 22.65 -5.31 24.47
CA ASN A 621 21.69 -5.39 23.38
C ASN A 621 22.31 -6.05 22.15
N ALA A 622 23.55 -5.65 21.81
CA ALA A 622 24.32 -6.26 20.73
C ALA A 622 24.59 -7.76 20.99
N ALA A 623 24.82 -8.14 22.25
CA ALA A 623 24.99 -9.56 22.61
C ALA A 623 23.70 -10.37 22.41
N ILE A 624 22.54 -9.81 22.77
CA ILE A 624 21.24 -10.45 22.53
C ILE A 624 20.99 -10.62 21.03
N GLU A 625 21.23 -9.57 20.23
CA GLU A 625 21.06 -9.59 18.77
C GLU A 625 21.96 -10.65 18.10
N LEU A 626 23.25 -10.68 18.44
CA LEU A 626 24.18 -11.70 17.94
C LEU A 626 23.81 -13.11 18.39
N LYS A 627 23.29 -13.27 19.60
CA LYS A 627 22.81 -14.56 20.11
C LYS A 627 21.57 -15.00 19.36
N THR A 628 20.62 -14.10 19.08
CA THR A 628 19.44 -14.41 18.26
C THR A 628 19.83 -14.75 16.83
N LEU A 629 20.74 -14.00 16.23
CA LEU A 629 21.27 -14.26 14.89
C LEU A 629 21.97 -15.63 14.82
N ARG A 630 22.80 -15.95 15.82
CA ARG A 630 23.41 -17.29 15.96
C ARG A 630 22.36 -18.40 16.02
N MET A 631 21.29 -18.20 16.79
CA MET A 631 20.20 -19.19 16.89
C MET A 631 19.44 -19.33 15.57
N ALA A 632 19.21 -18.24 14.85
CA ALA A 632 18.53 -18.25 13.55
C ALA A 632 19.36 -18.97 12.48
N SER A 633 20.66 -18.66 12.37
CA SER A 633 21.56 -19.25 11.38
C SER A 633 22.14 -20.62 11.79
N ASN A 634 21.87 -21.08 13.02
CA ASN A 634 22.38 -22.33 13.60
C ASN A 634 23.92 -22.49 13.47
N VAL A 635 24.65 -21.40 13.74
CA VAL A 635 26.11 -21.33 13.59
C VAL A 635 26.80 -21.68 14.93
N PRO A 636 27.93 -22.41 14.92
CA PRO A 636 28.66 -22.72 16.15
C PRO A 636 29.17 -21.44 16.84
N PRO A 637 29.27 -21.43 18.18
CA PRO A 637 29.68 -20.25 18.95
C PRO A 637 31.09 -19.75 18.63
N GLY A 638 31.96 -20.62 18.09
CA GLY A 638 33.31 -20.26 17.65
C GLY A 638 33.32 -19.21 16.53
N GLU A 639 32.36 -19.26 15.59
CA GLU A 639 32.32 -18.30 14.47
C GLU A 639 31.82 -16.93 14.92
N VAL A 640 30.87 -16.86 15.86
CA VAL A 640 30.43 -15.61 16.48
C VAL A 640 31.60 -14.92 17.18
N ARG A 641 32.40 -15.69 17.94
CA ARG A 641 33.61 -15.18 18.57
C ARG A 641 34.58 -14.60 17.54
N LYS A 642 34.78 -15.26 16.39
CA LYS A 642 35.66 -14.77 15.31
C LYS A 642 35.20 -13.42 14.80
N VAL A 643 33.92 -13.27 14.46
CA VAL A 643 33.36 -12.03 13.90
C VAL A 643 33.47 -10.88 14.91
N VAL A 644 33.03 -11.09 16.15
CA VAL A 644 33.05 -10.05 17.19
C VAL A 644 34.47 -9.60 17.51
N ILE A 645 35.40 -10.55 17.70
CA ILE A 645 36.79 -10.24 18.03
C ILE A 645 37.47 -9.55 16.84
N ALA A 646 37.25 -10.03 15.61
CA ALA A 646 37.81 -9.40 14.42
C ALA A 646 37.30 -7.96 14.25
N PHE A 647 36.00 -7.73 14.47
CA PHE A 647 35.39 -6.41 14.38
C PHE A 647 35.97 -5.43 15.40
N VAL A 648 35.96 -5.78 16.70
CA VAL A 648 36.49 -4.90 17.76
C VAL A 648 37.98 -4.59 17.54
N LEU A 649 38.76 -5.57 17.08
CA LEU A 649 40.18 -5.37 16.80
C LEU A 649 40.43 -4.55 15.52
N HIS A 650 39.54 -4.61 14.52
CA HIS A 650 39.63 -3.78 13.31
C HIS A 650 39.47 -2.29 13.64
N HIS A 651 38.55 -1.95 14.55
CA HIS A 651 38.34 -0.57 15.02
C HIS A 651 39.39 -0.08 16.03
N CYS A 652 40.34 -0.94 16.47
CA CYS A 652 41.42 -0.54 17.37
C CYS A 652 42.61 0.06 16.61
N SER A 653 42.85 1.37 16.77
CA SER A 653 44.01 2.09 16.20
C SER A 653 45.29 1.94 17.05
N VAL A 654 46.43 1.69 16.40
CA VAL A 654 47.75 1.57 17.04
C VAL A 654 48.31 2.92 17.51
N ASP A 655 47.88 4.01 16.89
CA ASP A 655 48.45 5.35 17.09
C ASP A 655 47.82 6.11 18.27
N GLN A 656 46.63 5.68 18.74
CA GLN A 656 45.86 6.33 19.81
C GLN A 656 45.48 5.33 20.92
N PRO A 657 46.36 5.09 21.91
CA PRO A 657 46.10 4.12 23.00
C PRO A 657 44.98 4.53 23.97
N ARG A 658 44.55 5.80 23.97
CA ARG A 658 43.45 6.28 24.82
C ARG A 658 42.07 5.94 24.23
N GLU A 659 41.94 6.03 22.92
CA GLU A 659 40.70 5.74 22.21
C GLU A 659 40.46 4.23 22.17
N THR A 660 41.50 3.43 21.97
CA THR A 660 41.41 1.97 22.09
C THR A 660 41.08 1.50 23.50
N ALA A 661 41.58 2.18 24.53
CA ALA A 661 41.16 1.91 25.90
C ALA A 661 39.66 2.18 26.08
N ALA A 662 39.16 3.36 25.67
CA ALA A 662 37.73 3.69 25.78
C ALA A 662 36.82 2.74 25.00
N LEU A 663 37.23 2.32 23.79
CA LEU A 663 36.49 1.33 23.00
C LEU A 663 36.45 -0.04 23.68
N LEU A 664 37.57 -0.49 24.23
CA LEU A 664 37.63 -1.76 24.97
C LEU A 664 36.89 -1.69 26.31
N ASP A 665 36.77 -0.52 26.95
CA ASP A 665 35.95 -0.34 28.16
C ASP A 665 34.45 -0.50 27.82
N HIS A 666 34.01 0.05 26.68
CA HIS A 666 32.61 -0.04 26.24
C HIS A 666 32.25 -1.44 25.71
N TRP A 667 33.13 -2.05 24.91
CA TRP A 667 32.88 -3.36 24.27
C TRP A 667 33.43 -4.57 25.03
N GLY A 668 34.14 -4.34 26.15
CA GLY A 668 34.65 -5.39 27.03
C GLY A 668 33.59 -6.35 27.55
N PRO A 669 32.39 -5.88 27.99
CA PRO A 669 31.30 -6.75 28.41
C PRO A 669 30.82 -7.70 27.30
N LEU A 670 30.75 -7.24 26.04
CA LEU A 670 30.35 -8.07 24.90
C LEU A 670 31.36 -9.21 24.67
N ILE A 671 32.66 -8.91 24.70
CA ILE A 671 33.70 -9.93 24.56
C ILE A 671 33.66 -10.92 25.73
N ARG A 672 33.37 -10.46 26.96
CA ARG A 672 33.23 -11.34 28.13
C ARG A 672 32.07 -12.34 27.95
N GLU A 673 30.92 -11.88 27.46
CA GLU A 673 29.76 -12.75 27.22
C GLU A 673 30.05 -13.76 26.10
N VAL A 674 30.66 -13.31 25.01
CA VAL A 674 30.99 -14.14 23.84
C VAL A 674 32.13 -15.14 24.13
N ALA A 675 33.05 -14.80 25.05
CA ALA A 675 34.16 -15.65 25.47
C ALA A 675 33.82 -16.61 26.62
N HIS A 676 32.65 -16.51 27.25
CA HIS A 676 32.27 -17.33 28.41
C HIS A 676 32.33 -18.85 28.11
N ASP A 677 31.97 -19.27 26.89
CA ASP A 677 31.90 -20.69 26.52
C ASP A 677 33.29 -21.33 26.27
N ASP A 678 34.24 -20.58 25.68
CA ASP A 678 35.61 -21.06 25.41
C ASP A 678 36.61 -19.89 25.39
N GLN A 679 37.13 -19.59 26.58
CA GLN A 679 38.11 -18.52 26.80
C GLN A 679 39.46 -18.79 26.10
N ILE A 680 39.82 -20.06 25.89
CA ILE A 680 41.10 -20.46 25.28
C ILE A 680 41.06 -20.18 23.77
N GLU A 681 39.96 -20.51 23.12
CA GLU A 681 39.76 -20.22 21.71
C GLU A 681 39.73 -18.70 21.46
N ALA A 682 39.05 -17.93 22.32
CA ALA A 682 39.01 -16.47 22.23
C ALA A 682 40.41 -15.83 22.23
N LEU A 683 41.28 -16.23 23.17
CA LEU A 683 42.66 -15.76 23.22
C LEU A 683 43.48 -16.20 21.99
N ALA A 684 43.27 -17.42 21.49
CA ALA A 684 43.93 -17.90 20.27
C ALA A 684 43.48 -17.11 19.03
N MET A 685 42.18 -16.74 18.95
CA MET A 685 41.64 -15.91 17.88
C MET A 685 42.26 -14.50 17.91
N MET A 686 42.30 -13.85 19.08
CA MET A 686 42.98 -12.56 19.25
C MET A 686 44.45 -12.61 18.82
N GLN A 687 45.19 -13.67 19.22
CA GLN A 687 46.58 -13.88 18.82
C GLN A 687 46.71 -14.04 17.31
N SER A 688 45.84 -14.84 16.69
CA SER A 688 45.89 -15.09 15.24
C SER A 688 45.51 -13.86 14.42
N PHE A 689 44.57 -13.02 14.89
CA PHE A 689 44.25 -11.74 14.24
C PHE A 689 45.43 -10.77 14.31
N CYS A 690 46.07 -10.65 15.48
CA CYS A 690 47.28 -9.84 15.65
C CYS A 690 48.48 -10.34 14.84
N ALA A 691 48.52 -11.63 14.50
CA ALA A 691 49.57 -12.22 13.66
C ALA A 691 49.33 -11.98 12.16
N VAL A 692 48.07 -11.83 11.73
CA VAL A 692 47.69 -11.49 10.35
C VAL A 692 47.94 -10.01 10.07
N HIS A 693 47.63 -9.13 11.03
CA HIS A 693 47.83 -7.69 10.89
C HIS A 693 49.13 -7.20 11.56
N VAL A 694 50.17 -6.97 10.76
CA VAL A 694 51.53 -6.56 11.22
C VAL A 694 51.49 -5.31 12.12
N SER A 695 50.59 -4.36 11.89
CA SER A 695 50.41 -3.15 12.70
C SER A 695 49.95 -3.45 14.14
N HIS A 696 49.08 -4.45 14.34
CA HIS A 696 48.51 -4.81 15.63
C HIS A 696 49.44 -5.69 16.49
N THR A 697 50.57 -6.16 15.96
CA THR A 697 51.60 -6.95 16.69
C THR A 697 52.11 -6.26 17.96
N LYS A 698 52.14 -4.92 18.00
CA LYS A 698 52.57 -4.13 19.16
C LYS A 698 51.45 -3.95 20.21
N LEU A 699 50.19 -4.10 19.82
CA LEU A 699 49.02 -3.94 20.69
C LEU A 699 48.70 -5.21 21.49
N PHE A 700 49.16 -6.38 21.05
CA PHE A 700 48.81 -7.66 21.68
C PHE A 700 49.16 -7.76 23.17
N VAL A 701 50.34 -7.29 23.59
CA VAL A 701 50.76 -7.35 25.01
C VAL A 701 49.96 -6.37 25.90
N PRO A 702 49.78 -5.08 25.52
CA PRO A 702 48.86 -4.18 26.22
C PRO A 702 47.42 -4.70 26.28
N LEU A 703 46.93 -5.30 25.19
CA LEU A 703 45.60 -5.86 25.10
C LEU A 703 45.43 -7.08 26.00
N LEU A 704 46.42 -7.98 26.06
CA LEU A 704 46.40 -9.12 26.98
C LEU A 704 46.42 -8.66 28.45
N THR A 705 47.19 -7.61 28.76
CA THR A 705 47.23 -7.00 30.10
C THR A 705 45.88 -6.37 30.46
N LYS A 706 45.21 -5.73 29.50
CA LYS A 706 43.88 -5.14 29.71
C LYS A 706 42.79 -6.20 29.89
N VAL A 707 42.78 -7.23 29.05
CA VAL A 707 41.87 -8.39 29.16
C VAL A 707 41.99 -9.07 30.53
N TYR A 708 43.21 -9.12 31.09
CA TYR A 708 43.48 -9.57 32.44
C TYR A 708 42.90 -8.62 33.50
N ASN A 709 43.26 -7.32 33.45
CA ASN A 709 42.83 -6.33 34.44
C ASN A 709 41.30 -6.12 34.48
N ASP A 710 40.62 -6.24 33.34
CA ASP A 710 39.17 -6.08 33.23
C ASP A 710 38.40 -7.39 33.48
N GLU A 711 39.07 -8.44 33.98
CA GLU A 711 38.49 -9.76 34.29
C GLU A 711 37.64 -10.31 33.12
N MET A 712 38.11 -10.12 31.89
CA MET A 712 37.42 -10.61 30.69
C MET A 712 37.67 -12.11 30.50
N VAL A 713 38.84 -12.59 30.93
CA VAL A 713 39.27 -13.99 30.89
C VAL A 713 39.92 -14.35 32.23
N SER A 714 39.68 -15.57 32.71
CA SER A 714 40.26 -16.03 33.98
C SER A 714 41.77 -16.29 33.89
N ASP A 715 42.46 -16.13 35.02
CA ASP A 715 43.89 -16.40 35.21
C ASP A 715 44.25 -17.83 34.77
N GLU A 716 43.40 -18.79 35.16
CA GLU A 716 43.52 -20.19 34.77
C GLU A 716 43.44 -20.38 33.25
N ALA A 717 42.56 -19.63 32.56
CA ALA A 717 42.40 -19.73 31.10
C ALA A 717 43.58 -19.13 30.33
N ILE A 718 44.21 -18.05 30.81
CA ILE A 718 45.44 -17.51 30.21
C ILE A 718 46.59 -18.52 30.34
N LEU A 719 46.73 -19.14 31.52
CA LEU A 719 47.72 -20.20 31.76
C LEU A 719 47.44 -21.46 30.94
N ALA A 720 46.16 -21.86 30.81
CA ALA A 720 45.73 -22.98 30.01
C ALA A 720 45.99 -22.74 28.51
N TRP A 721 45.69 -21.54 28.01
CA TRP A 721 46.00 -21.13 26.63
C TRP A 721 47.50 -21.21 26.34
N TRP A 722 48.34 -20.72 27.25
CA TRP A 722 49.80 -20.79 27.10
C TRP A 722 50.33 -22.24 26.99
N ARG A 723 49.67 -23.19 27.67
CA ARG A 723 49.99 -24.62 27.65
C ARG A 723 49.38 -25.33 26.43
N HIS A 724 48.24 -24.86 25.92
CA HIS A 724 47.47 -25.48 24.85
C HIS A 724 48.17 -25.40 23.47
N PRO A 725 48.08 -26.43 22.60
CA PRO A 725 48.65 -26.41 21.25
C PRO A 725 48.10 -25.29 20.34
N SER A 726 46.88 -24.79 20.58
CA SER A 726 46.29 -23.68 19.82
C SER A 726 47.09 -22.37 19.92
N SER A 727 47.91 -22.17 20.97
CA SER A 727 48.82 -21.01 21.08
C SER A 727 50.05 -21.10 20.17
N ARG A 728 50.28 -22.26 19.54
CA ARG A 728 51.41 -22.56 18.66
C ARG A 728 51.01 -22.64 17.18
N GLN A 729 49.72 -22.61 16.88
CA GLN A 729 49.17 -22.78 15.54
C GLN A 729 48.25 -21.60 15.20
N LEU A 730 48.11 -21.29 13.91
CA LEU A 730 47.20 -20.25 13.43
C LEU A 730 45.77 -20.83 13.36
N VAL A 731 44.82 -20.22 14.05
CA VAL A 731 43.42 -20.68 14.11
C VAL A 731 42.54 -20.05 13.02
N LEU A 732 42.92 -18.88 12.50
CA LEU A 732 42.07 -18.03 11.64
C LEU A 732 42.18 -18.26 10.11
N ALA A 733 43.04 -19.15 9.60
CA ALA A 733 43.10 -19.40 8.14
C ALA A 733 43.60 -20.81 7.79
N SER A 734 42.86 -21.51 6.91
CA SER A 734 43.32 -22.74 6.25
C SER A 734 44.43 -22.46 5.23
N GLU A 735 44.54 -21.22 4.74
CA GLU A 735 45.53 -20.79 3.73
C GLU A 735 46.14 -19.44 4.10
N ALA A 736 47.23 -19.44 4.88
CA ALA A 736 48.02 -18.22 5.15
C ALA A 736 49.51 -18.54 5.38
N PRO A 737 50.42 -17.62 4.98
CA PRO A 737 51.84 -17.91 4.69
C PRO A 737 52.65 -18.28 5.93
N ALA A 738 53.71 -19.08 5.75
CA ALA A 738 54.64 -19.54 6.80
C ALA A 738 55.21 -18.41 7.69
N GLN A 739 55.16 -17.16 7.24
CA GLN A 739 55.53 -15.95 7.99
C GLN A 739 54.57 -15.67 9.16
N ALA A 740 53.25 -15.86 9.00
CA ALA A 740 52.28 -15.60 10.06
C ALA A 740 52.46 -16.58 11.25
N GLN A 741 52.81 -17.83 10.99
CA GLN A 741 53.12 -18.82 12.03
C GLN A 741 54.38 -18.45 12.84
N GLN A 742 55.38 -17.82 12.21
CA GLN A 742 56.56 -17.32 12.91
C GLN A 742 56.20 -16.13 13.81
N VAL A 743 55.34 -15.22 13.34
CA VAL A 743 54.85 -14.07 14.13
C VAL A 743 54.00 -14.53 15.32
N VAL A 744 53.17 -15.57 15.20
CA VAL A 744 52.43 -16.19 16.33
C VAL A 744 53.39 -16.64 17.44
N LEU A 745 54.51 -17.28 17.07
CA LEU A 745 55.54 -17.72 18.04
C LEU A 745 56.32 -16.55 18.64
N GLU A 746 56.53 -15.46 17.90
CA GLU A 746 57.13 -14.24 18.43
C GLU A 746 56.21 -13.49 19.41
N LEU A 747 54.92 -13.37 19.08
CA LEU A 747 53.89 -12.80 19.95
C LEU A 747 53.76 -13.59 21.25
N ARG A 748 53.82 -14.92 21.17
CA ARG A 748 53.87 -15.80 22.33
C ARG A 748 55.07 -15.46 23.22
N LYS A 749 56.29 -15.40 22.67
CA LYS A 749 57.49 -15.01 23.45
C LYS A 749 57.36 -13.63 24.10
N ARG A 750 56.68 -12.68 23.45
CA ARG A 750 56.45 -11.33 23.99
C ARG A 750 55.42 -11.29 25.13
N ALA A 751 54.53 -12.29 25.21
CA ALA A 751 53.55 -12.42 26.30
C ALA A 751 54.10 -13.13 27.55
N GLU A 752 55.28 -13.76 27.47
CA GLU A 752 55.95 -14.44 28.59
C GLU A 752 56.08 -13.61 29.89
N PRO A 753 56.42 -12.30 29.89
CA PRO A 753 56.49 -11.52 31.13
C PRO A 753 55.12 -11.32 31.82
N VAL A 754 54.03 -11.23 31.06
CA VAL A 754 52.66 -11.12 31.62
C VAL A 754 52.26 -12.44 32.29
N VAL A 755 52.56 -13.56 31.63
CA VAL A 755 52.30 -14.90 32.19
C VAL A 755 53.11 -15.17 33.45
N ARG A 756 54.35 -14.65 33.54
CA ARG A 756 55.16 -14.74 34.77
C ARG A 756 54.58 -13.94 35.92
N HIS A 757 54.08 -12.73 35.65
CA HIS A 757 53.44 -11.90 36.67
C HIS A 757 52.21 -12.58 37.27
N ILE A 758 51.37 -13.20 36.42
CA ILE A 758 50.19 -13.96 36.87
C ILE A 758 50.58 -15.17 37.74
N LEU A 759 51.68 -15.86 37.39
CA LEU A 759 52.19 -16.98 38.20
C LEU A 759 52.74 -16.52 39.56
N GLU A 760 53.43 -15.39 39.59
CA GLU A 760 53.98 -14.80 40.83
C GLU A 760 52.86 -14.30 41.76
N ASP A 761 51.82 -13.67 41.22
CA ASP A 761 50.66 -13.21 41.99
C ASP A 761 49.82 -14.40 42.53
N SER A 762 49.67 -15.49 41.74
CA SER A 762 48.96 -16.69 42.19
C SER A 762 49.68 -17.45 43.33
N ASP A 763 51.01 -17.39 43.37
CA ASP A 763 51.81 -17.99 44.44
C ASP A 763 51.77 -17.15 45.75
N GLU A 764 51.43 -15.86 45.67
CA GLU A 764 51.23 -14.98 46.84
C GLU A 764 49.85 -15.16 47.51
N ASP A 765 48.80 -15.51 46.75
CA ASP A 765 47.46 -15.75 47.28
C ASP A 765 47.28 -17.14 47.94
N GLU A 766 48.17 -18.11 47.65
CA GLU A 766 48.19 -19.44 48.31
C GLU A 766 49.05 -19.50 49.60
N ALA A 767 49.75 -18.42 49.98
CA ALA A 767 50.63 -18.33 51.14
C ALA A 767 50.02 -17.57 52.33
#